data_AF-A0AAE4MTD4-F1
#
_entry.id   AF-A0AAE4MTD4-F1
#
_cell.length_a   1.000
_cell.length_b   1.000
_cell.length_c   1.000
_cell.angle_alpha   90.00
_cell.angle_beta   90.00
_cell.angle_gamma   90.00
#
_symmetry.space_group_name_H-M   'P 1'
#
loop_
_entity.id
_entity.type
_entity.pdbx_description
1 polymer ?
#
loop_
_entity_poly.entity_id
_entity_poly.type
_entity_poly.pdbx_seq_one_letter_code
_entity_poly.pdbx_strand_id
1 'polypeptide(L)'
;MERSPYSNTLLFNRNTKLSLSIGVLLLFPTLVQGADSLYDQQILQARQGQYAPFLSYLQQYQLRHALTPSQVADWLQVALWAGQDDEVVKIWRRYQVYMPLPARGTAAAAQALRNQKQWQASLLLWQQALSQSPDSDDYRIGYIKTLADARKDGEALSEARRLVAEQASVAHLQTLSYVYLRLGKSWDQLLVDTQILDREPQNKAALASLMATLTRNRIDSPAFGLANSVELTPAEKRNLQLNAAAELVRLADTPSREENARYALARTALAQYDAMIAAWRPDPQAAPDITRARIDRLGALYANADYAQIIREYQSLLAQQQVVPDWAIGWVISSYIALKQIEPALTLIHQHPSWLTSQQNEEHELFYALLDTGQYPAAQRYVARLTRNAPYIRHLYGSPTPQPNDDWLTAQTLNVHYLSATNALPQAEARMQRLAATAPGNQGLQIDYAAVLQDRGLPRAAERQLKAAEALEPASLQLERQQAWVALDLQEWRQMDLLTDDVIARSPRDLNTQRLAKAREIHHFSELRLSVGKGLHSDNPVSGTHDLSFETAIYSPPIADSWRLFGGHRFAKGNFEEGKGSRRQLFAGIEWRPRDAWGELELSSVNFHGENKPGVRLSAAHDVNDRWQLGGELERISQQTPLRALRNGVSANRGEGWLRWYQNERREYRVSVAASRFTDHNRRQEYTLSGKERLWQTPWLTLDLQPGLAASANSRTDTTYYSPARDLAATAALTVDHTLYQRYDTVWSQQLLAGGGSYWQKNHAAGAITTLGYGQRLRWNNLVDAGVMLNWDKRPYDGKRENNLAITVDANIRF
;
A
#
# COMPACT_ATOMS: atom_id res chain seq x y z
N MET A 1 -10.90 -32.22 -11.87
CA MET A 1 -12.19 -32.92 -11.72
C MET A 1 -11.88 -34.40 -11.54
N GLU A 2 -11.46 -34.75 -10.33
CA GLU A 2 -11.01 -36.09 -9.96
C GLU A 2 -12.16 -36.87 -9.33
N ARG A 3 -12.15 -38.20 -9.51
CA ARG A 3 -13.02 -39.11 -8.76
C ARG A 3 -12.78 -38.86 -7.27
N SER A 4 -13.81 -38.42 -6.54
CA SER A 4 -13.78 -38.43 -5.08
C SER A 4 -13.46 -39.85 -4.61
N PRO A 5 -12.40 -40.08 -3.79
CA PRO A 5 -11.98 -41.42 -3.36
C PRO A 5 -12.95 -42.05 -2.34
N TYR A 6 -13.99 -41.34 -1.92
CA TYR A 6 -15.02 -41.87 -1.04
C TYR A 6 -16.06 -42.66 -1.85
N SER A 7 -15.71 -43.90 -2.14
CA SER A 7 -16.64 -44.95 -2.57
C SER A 7 -17.83 -44.97 -1.60
N ASN A 8 -18.97 -44.41 -2.01
CA ASN A 8 -20.22 -44.40 -1.26
C ASN A 8 -20.82 -45.83 -1.31
N THR A 9 -20.34 -46.71 -0.43
CA THR A 9 -21.10 -47.92 -0.10
C THR A 9 -22.37 -47.49 0.62
N LEU A 10 -23.54 -47.79 0.05
CA LEU A 10 -24.74 -47.97 0.88
C LEU A 10 -24.37 -49.03 1.93
N LEU A 11 -24.56 -48.72 3.20
CA LEU A 11 -24.19 -49.57 4.34
C LEU A 11 -25.10 -50.81 4.39
N PHE A 12 -24.93 -51.73 3.44
CA PHE A 12 -25.52 -53.07 3.54
C PHE A 12 -24.70 -54.00 4.46
N ASN A 13 -23.63 -53.51 5.08
CA ASN A 13 -22.71 -54.33 5.88
C ASN A 13 -22.19 -53.60 7.15
N ARG A 14 -22.89 -53.76 8.30
CA ARG A 14 -22.32 -54.23 9.60
C ARG A 14 -23.31 -54.17 10.79
N ASN A 15 -23.81 -55.35 11.14
CA ASN A 15 -24.01 -56.00 12.45
C ASN A 15 -24.33 -55.29 13.79
N THR A 16 -25.33 -55.89 14.45
CA THR A 16 -25.48 -56.24 15.89
C THR A 16 -25.58 -55.14 16.94
N LYS A 17 -26.80 -54.99 17.49
CA LYS A 17 -26.99 -54.82 18.93
C LYS A 17 -27.95 -55.89 19.46
N LEU A 18 -27.37 -56.77 20.28
CA LEU A 18 -28.05 -57.53 21.31
C LEU A 18 -28.83 -56.56 22.21
N SER A 19 -30.11 -56.82 22.41
CA SER A 19 -30.80 -56.45 23.64
C SER A 19 -31.64 -57.64 24.07
N LEU A 20 -31.24 -58.16 25.23
CA LEU A 20 -31.91 -59.19 26.01
C LEU A 20 -33.41 -58.92 26.15
N SER A 21 -34.19 -59.96 25.86
CA SER A 21 -35.35 -60.31 26.69
C SER A 21 -35.57 -61.81 26.58
N ILE A 22 -34.81 -62.55 27.40
CA ILE A 22 -35.16 -63.91 27.83
C ILE A 22 -36.36 -63.78 28.75
N GLY A 23 -37.42 -64.54 28.48
CA GLY A 23 -38.41 -64.88 29.50
C GLY A 23 -39.85 -64.94 28.99
N VAL A 24 -40.33 -66.16 28.83
CA VAL A 24 -41.75 -66.59 28.88
C VAL A 24 -42.49 -66.59 27.54
N LEU A 25 -42.34 -67.69 26.80
CA LEU A 25 -43.43 -68.63 26.49
C LEU A 25 -42.84 -69.90 25.87
N LEU A 26 -42.16 -70.69 26.72
CA LEU A 26 -42.24 -72.14 26.59
C LEU A 26 -43.69 -72.50 26.90
N LEU A 27 -44.44 -73.01 25.93
CA LEU A 27 -45.44 -74.07 26.09
C LEU A 27 -45.83 -74.61 24.70
N PHE A 28 -45.27 -75.78 24.42
CA PHE A 28 -45.59 -76.82 23.43
C PHE A 28 -44.91 -76.84 22.05
N PRO A 29 -44.37 -78.02 21.65
CA PRO A 29 -43.54 -78.20 20.47
C PRO A 29 -44.32 -78.78 19.28
N THR A 30 -44.00 -78.35 18.07
CA THR A 30 -44.12 -79.19 16.87
C THR A 30 -43.02 -78.83 15.87
N LEU A 31 -42.13 -79.81 15.70
CA LEU A 31 -41.18 -80.05 14.62
C LEU A 31 -41.26 -79.13 13.39
N VAL A 32 -40.18 -78.38 13.13
CA VAL A 32 -39.65 -78.20 11.77
C VAL A 32 -38.12 -78.26 11.86
N GLN A 33 -37.52 -79.35 11.38
CA GLN A 33 -36.13 -79.36 10.95
C GLN A 33 -36.05 -78.56 9.63
N GLY A 34 -35.41 -77.39 9.66
CA GLY A 34 -35.00 -76.67 8.45
C GLY A 34 -33.53 -76.95 8.18
N ALA A 35 -33.24 -77.61 7.07
CA ALA A 35 -31.89 -77.80 6.56
C ALA A 35 -31.34 -76.47 6.00
N ASP A 36 -30.11 -76.09 6.38
CA ASP A 36 -29.36 -74.99 5.75
C ASP A 36 -29.16 -75.29 4.25
N SER A 37 -29.81 -74.54 3.37
CA SER A 37 -29.68 -74.75 1.92
C SER A 37 -28.36 -74.15 1.39
N LEU A 38 -27.76 -74.76 0.37
CA LEU A 38 -26.55 -74.25 -0.31
C LEU A 38 -26.68 -72.77 -0.73
N TYR A 39 -27.91 -72.37 -1.06
CA TYR A 39 -28.28 -71.00 -1.40
C TYR A 39 -28.03 -70.01 -0.25
N ASP A 40 -28.45 -70.36 0.97
CA ASP A 40 -28.31 -69.50 2.15
C ASP A 40 -26.84 -69.33 2.56
N GLN A 41 -26.05 -70.40 2.46
CA GLN A 41 -24.60 -70.34 2.70
C GLN A 41 -23.89 -69.40 1.73
N GLN A 42 -24.26 -69.43 0.45
CA GLN A 42 -23.65 -68.56 -0.56
C GLN A 42 -24.06 -67.08 -0.40
N ILE A 43 -25.29 -66.79 0.07
CA ILE A 43 -25.68 -65.42 0.43
C ILE A 43 -24.84 -64.92 1.62
N LEU A 44 -24.62 -65.76 2.63
CA LEU A 44 -23.77 -65.40 3.77
C LEU A 44 -22.32 -65.14 3.34
N GLN A 45 -21.78 -65.93 2.42
CA GLN A 45 -20.46 -65.68 1.82
C GLN A 45 -20.42 -64.39 1.00
N ALA A 46 -21.47 -64.10 0.23
CA ALA A 46 -21.59 -62.84 -0.50
C ALA A 46 -21.59 -61.64 0.45
N ARG A 47 -22.29 -61.72 1.60
CA ARG A 47 -22.23 -60.67 2.63
C ARG A 47 -20.83 -60.48 3.23
N GLN A 48 -19.98 -61.52 3.21
CA GLN A 48 -18.58 -61.45 3.65
C GLN A 48 -17.61 -60.98 2.56
N GLY A 49 -18.11 -60.57 1.38
CA GLY A 49 -17.30 -60.03 0.28
C GLY A 49 -16.94 -61.05 -0.80
N GLN A 50 -17.40 -62.30 -0.68
CA GLN A 50 -17.16 -63.35 -1.68
C GLN A 50 -18.37 -63.45 -2.62
N TYR A 51 -18.46 -62.55 -3.60
CA TYR A 51 -19.64 -62.41 -4.45
C TYR A 51 -19.71 -63.43 -5.59
N ALA A 52 -18.57 -63.83 -6.16
CA ALA A 52 -18.49 -64.66 -7.36
C ALA A 52 -19.21 -66.02 -7.23
N PRO A 53 -19.08 -66.79 -6.12
CA PRO A 53 -19.73 -68.09 -5.97
C PRO A 53 -21.26 -68.00 -6.10
N PHE A 54 -21.89 -67.01 -5.47
CA PHE A 54 -23.33 -66.80 -5.51
C PHE A 54 -23.82 -66.35 -6.89
N LEU A 55 -23.10 -65.44 -7.54
CA LEU A 55 -23.45 -64.94 -8.86
C LEU A 55 -23.37 -66.05 -9.93
N SER A 56 -22.32 -66.89 -9.88
CA SER A 56 -22.18 -68.04 -10.77
C SER A 56 -23.24 -69.11 -10.52
N TYR A 57 -23.57 -69.38 -9.24
CA TYR A 57 -24.63 -70.32 -8.87
C TYR A 57 -25.98 -69.90 -9.46
N LEU A 58 -26.40 -68.64 -9.27
CA LEU A 58 -27.68 -68.15 -9.79
C LEU A 58 -27.74 -68.13 -11.32
N GLN A 59 -26.62 -67.84 -11.99
CA GLN A 59 -26.53 -67.91 -13.45
C GLN A 59 -26.75 -69.32 -14.00
N GLN A 60 -26.33 -70.36 -13.27
CA GLN A 60 -26.56 -71.75 -13.66
C GLN A 60 -27.93 -72.26 -13.22
N TYR A 61 -28.40 -71.84 -12.04
CA TYR A 61 -29.69 -72.25 -11.49
C TYR A 61 -30.85 -71.79 -12.36
N GLN A 62 -30.80 -70.57 -12.92
CA GLN A 62 -31.83 -70.05 -13.83
C GLN A 62 -31.98 -70.85 -15.14
N LEU A 63 -30.97 -71.64 -15.55
CA LEU A 63 -31.03 -72.45 -16.78
C LEU A 63 -31.89 -73.72 -16.60
N ARG A 64 -32.11 -74.14 -15.35
CA ARG A 64 -32.80 -75.39 -15.02
C ARG A 64 -34.07 -75.18 -14.20
N HIS A 65 -34.21 -74.01 -13.56
CA HIS A 65 -35.32 -73.69 -12.68
C HIS A 65 -35.78 -72.23 -12.86
N ALA A 66 -37.08 -71.98 -12.73
CA ALA A 66 -37.59 -70.61 -12.69
C ALA A 66 -37.15 -69.92 -11.38
N LEU A 67 -36.60 -68.72 -11.49
CA LEU A 67 -36.21 -67.92 -10.34
C LEU A 67 -37.44 -67.31 -9.66
N THR A 68 -37.45 -67.32 -8.33
CA THR A 68 -38.43 -66.58 -7.53
C THR A 68 -38.10 -65.08 -7.50
N PRO A 69 -39.08 -64.19 -7.24
CA PRO A 69 -38.82 -62.75 -7.11
C PRO A 69 -37.74 -62.40 -6.07
N SER A 70 -37.70 -63.14 -4.96
CA SER A 70 -36.66 -62.99 -3.92
C SER A 70 -35.27 -63.38 -4.44
N GLN A 71 -35.16 -64.47 -5.20
CA GLN A 71 -33.89 -64.90 -5.78
C GLN A 71 -33.34 -63.90 -6.80
N VAL A 72 -34.22 -63.28 -7.61
CA VAL A 72 -33.84 -62.20 -8.52
C VAL A 72 -33.41 -60.94 -7.75
N ALA A 73 -34.11 -60.58 -6.68
CA ALA A 73 -33.73 -59.44 -5.85
C ALA A 73 -32.37 -59.63 -5.17
N ASP A 74 -32.06 -60.85 -4.71
CA ASP A 74 -30.77 -61.19 -4.11
C ASP A 74 -29.66 -61.18 -5.17
N TRP A 75 -29.95 -61.62 -6.40
CA TRP A 75 -29.04 -61.47 -7.53
C TRP A 75 -28.67 -60.02 -7.79
N LEU A 76 -29.68 -59.14 -7.86
CA LEU A 76 -29.49 -57.71 -8.08
C LEU A 76 -28.64 -57.06 -6.97
N GLN A 77 -28.89 -57.40 -5.70
CA GLN A 77 -28.11 -56.88 -4.58
C GLN A 77 -26.65 -57.36 -4.60
N VAL A 78 -26.41 -58.66 -4.79
CA VAL A 78 -25.04 -59.18 -4.78
C VAL A 78 -24.24 -58.69 -5.99
N ALA A 79 -24.87 -58.55 -7.16
CA ALA A 79 -24.24 -57.96 -8.34
C ALA A 79 -23.88 -56.49 -8.11
N LEU A 80 -24.74 -55.72 -7.42
CA LEU A 80 -24.44 -54.36 -7.01
C LEU A 80 -23.27 -54.29 -6.02
N TRP A 81 -23.21 -55.18 -5.03
CA TRP A 81 -22.09 -55.26 -4.09
C TRP A 81 -20.76 -55.61 -4.76
N ALA A 82 -20.81 -56.39 -5.84
CA ALA A 82 -19.67 -56.71 -6.68
C ALA A 82 -19.27 -55.56 -7.64
N GLY A 83 -20.00 -54.43 -7.64
CA GLY A 83 -19.75 -53.29 -8.53
C GLY A 83 -20.14 -53.56 -10.00
N GLN A 84 -20.99 -54.56 -10.26
CA GLN A 84 -21.40 -54.94 -11.61
C GLN A 84 -22.68 -54.21 -12.04
N ASP A 85 -22.64 -52.87 -12.05
CA ASP A 85 -23.82 -52.02 -12.31
C ASP A 85 -24.53 -52.36 -13.64
N ASP A 86 -23.77 -52.66 -14.70
CA ASP A 86 -24.31 -53.07 -16.01
C ASP A 86 -25.12 -54.37 -15.94
N GLU A 87 -24.64 -55.32 -15.14
CA GLU A 87 -25.32 -56.60 -14.96
C GLU A 87 -26.61 -56.42 -14.14
N VAL A 88 -26.58 -55.59 -13.09
CA VAL A 88 -27.76 -55.22 -12.31
C VAL A 88 -28.85 -54.63 -13.22
N VAL A 89 -28.49 -53.67 -14.09
CA VAL A 89 -29.45 -53.04 -15.00
C VAL A 89 -30.02 -54.03 -16.04
N LYS A 90 -29.19 -54.96 -16.55
CA LYS A 90 -29.66 -56.03 -17.46
C LYS A 90 -30.66 -56.96 -16.78
N ILE A 91 -30.33 -57.45 -15.58
CA ILE A 91 -31.20 -58.34 -14.81
C ILE A 91 -32.51 -57.62 -14.48
N TRP A 92 -32.44 -56.36 -14.04
CA TRP A 92 -33.63 -55.55 -13.73
C TRP A 92 -34.56 -55.43 -14.95
N ARG A 93 -34.03 -55.00 -16.10
CA ARG A 93 -34.82 -54.85 -17.34
C ARG A 93 -35.45 -56.16 -17.78
N ARG A 94 -34.75 -57.28 -17.59
CA ARG A 94 -35.24 -58.62 -17.95
C ARG A 94 -36.40 -59.05 -17.07
N TYR A 95 -36.29 -58.92 -15.75
CA TYR A 95 -37.26 -59.55 -14.84
C TYR A 95 -38.38 -58.62 -14.35
N GLN A 96 -38.21 -57.30 -14.37
CA GLN A 96 -39.23 -56.35 -13.86
C GLN A 96 -40.60 -56.47 -14.53
N VAL A 97 -40.66 -56.94 -15.78
CA VAL A 97 -41.90 -57.05 -16.58
C VAL A 97 -42.65 -58.34 -16.26
N TYR A 98 -41.94 -59.39 -15.82
CA TYR A 98 -42.51 -60.73 -15.63
C TYR A 98 -42.87 -61.04 -14.18
N MET A 99 -42.32 -60.29 -13.22
CA MET A 99 -42.58 -60.51 -11.80
C MET A 99 -42.47 -59.23 -10.97
N PRO A 100 -43.27 -59.07 -9.90
CA PRO A 100 -43.13 -57.96 -8.97
C PRO A 100 -41.88 -58.18 -8.11
N LEU A 101 -40.85 -57.36 -8.33
CA LEU A 101 -39.61 -57.44 -7.57
C LEU A 101 -39.75 -56.75 -6.20
N PRO A 102 -39.25 -57.38 -5.11
CA PRO A 102 -39.17 -56.76 -3.80
C PRO A 102 -38.39 -55.43 -3.79
N ALA A 103 -38.69 -54.56 -2.83
CA ALA A 103 -38.07 -53.24 -2.67
C ALA A 103 -36.54 -53.27 -2.71
N ARG A 104 -35.92 -54.31 -2.14
CA ARG A 104 -34.47 -54.49 -2.12
C ARG A 104 -33.84 -54.71 -3.50
N GLY A 105 -34.55 -55.36 -4.42
CA GLY A 105 -34.15 -55.51 -5.82
C GLY A 105 -34.36 -54.23 -6.62
N THR A 106 -35.49 -53.53 -6.40
CA THR A 106 -35.78 -52.21 -6.99
C THR A 106 -34.73 -51.17 -6.58
N ALA A 107 -34.37 -51.12 -5.29
CA ALA A 107 -33.34 -50.23 -4.75
C ALA A 107 -31.95 -50.54 -5.32
N ALA A 108 -31.60 -51.82 -5.51
CA ALA A 108 -30.33 -52.20 -6.12
C ALA A 108 -30.23 -51.69 -7.58
N ALA A 109 -31.30 -51.83 -8.36
CA ALA A 109 -31.39 -51.28 -9.70
C ALA A 109 -31.37 -49.74 -9.71
N ALA A 110 -32.05 -49.09 -8.76
CA ALA A 110 -32.02 -47.65 -8.60
C ALA A 110 -30.60 -47.12 -8.34
N GLN A 111 -29.84 -47.77 -7.45
CA GLN A 111 -28.46 -47.42 -7.16
C GLN A 111 -27.54 -47.67 -8.37
N ALA A 112 -27.68 -48.79 -9.08
CA ALA A 112 -26.88 -49.06 -10.30
C ALA A 112 -27.12 -48.00 -11.39
N LEU A 113 -28.38 -47.59 -11.60
CA LEU A 113 -28.71 -46.50 -12.52
C LEU A 113 -28.13 -45.15 -12.08
N ARG A 114 -28.09 -44.88 -10.76
CA ARG A 114 -27.40 -43.71 -10.22
C ARG A 114 -25.90 -43.78 -10.51
N ASN A 115 -25.26 -44.92 -10.28
CA ASN A 115 -23.84 -45.12 -10.58
C ASN A 115 -23.52 -44.88 -12.07
N GLN A 116 -24.43 -45.30 -12.97
CA GLN A 116 -24.37 -45.06 -14.41
C GLN A 116 -24.82 -43.66 -14.86
N LYS A 117 -25.13 -42.75 -13.93
CA LYS A 117 -25.59 -41.38 -14.21
C LYS A 117 -26.94 -41.28 -14.95
N GLN A 118 -27.76 -42.32 -14.91
CA GLN A 118 -29.12 -42.33 -15.45
C GLN A 118 -30.10 -41.80 -14.38
N TRP A 119 -29.98 -40.52 -14.06
CA TRP A 119 -30.62 -39.90 -12.90
C TRP A 119 -32.14 -40.03 -12.87
N GLN A 120 -32.81 -39.71 -13.98
CA GLN A 120 -34.27 -39.72 -14.02
C GLN A 120 -34.83 -41.14 -13.84
N ALA A 121 -34.21 -42.13 -14.47
CA ALA A 121 -34.59 -43.54 -14.32
C ALA A 121 -34.32 -44.04 -12.89
N SER A 122 -33.18 -43.65 -12.30
CA SER A 122 -32.85 -43.95 -10.91
C SER A 122 -33.87 -43.36 -9.93
N LEU A 123 -34.26 -42.09 -10.11
CA LEU A 123 -35.25 -41.42 -9.25
C LEU A 123 -36.62 -42.11 -9.27
N LEU A 124 -37.07 -42.56 -10.45
CA LEU A 124 -38.33 -43.31 -10.57
C LEU A 124 -38.26 -44.64 -9.80
N LEU A 125 -37.15 -45.37 -9.90
CA LEU A 125 -36.97 -46.62 -9.16
C LEU A 125 -36.81 -46.39 -7.65
N TRP A 126 -36.17 -45.30 -7.23
CA TRP A 126 -36.12 -44.93 -5.81
C TRP A 126 -37.51 -44.61 -5.25
N GLN A 127 -38.34 -43.89 -6.00
CA GLN A 127 -39.74 -43.63 -5.63
C GLN A 127 -40.55 -44.93 -5.54
N GLN A 128 -40.32 -45.87 -6.47
CA GLN A 128 -40.94 -47.19 -6.43
C GLN A 128 -40.46 -48.03 -5.22
N ALA A 129 -39.17 -48.00 -4.89
CA ALA A 129 -38.64 -48.70 -3.72
C ALA A 129 -39.20 -48.11 -2.41
N LEU A 130 -39.36 -46.78 -2.35
CA LEU A 130 -39.97 -46.08 -1.22
C LEU A 130 -41.47 -46.36 -1.09
N SER A 131 -42.23 -46.51 -2.19
CA SER A 131 -43.64 -46.89 -2.10
C SER A 131 -43.82 -48.35 -1.62
N GLN A 132 -42.87 -49.23 -1.96
CA GLN A 132 -42.85 -50.63 -1.49
C GLN A 132 -42.38 -50.74 -0.02
N SER A 133 -41.60 -49.79 0.49
CA SER A 133 -41.09 -49.76 1.88
C SER A 133 -40.87 -48.32 2.37
N PRO A 134 -41.93 -47.63 2.84
CA PRO A 134 -41.90 -46.20 3.17
C PRO A 134 -40.98 -45.79 4.32
N ASP A 135 -40.70 -46.73 5.22
CA ASP A 135 -39.93 -46.52 6.46
C ASP A 135 -38.44 -46.89 6.30
N SER A 136 -37.98 -47.17 5.08
CA SER A 136 -36.57 -47.52 4.83
C SER A 136 -35.69 -46.26 4.70
N ASP A 137 -34.90 -45.98 5.75
CA ASP A 137 -33.92 -44.89 5.74
C ASP A 137 -32.92 -45.01 4.59
N ASP A 138 -32.42 -46.21 4.29
CA ASP A 138 -31.46 -46.44 3.21
C ASP A 138 -32.01 -46.02 1.84
N TYR A 139 -33.31 -46.25 1.60
CA TYR A 139 -33.95 -45.87 0.33
C TYR A 139 -34.20 -44.36 0.27
N ARG A 140 -34.55 -43.73 1.40
CA ARG A 140 -34.68 -42.26 1.49
C ARG A 140 -33.33 -41.59 1.24
N ILE A 141 -32.26 -42.10 1.85
CA ILE A 141 -30.89 -41.63 1.64
C ILE A 141 -30.47 -41.81 0.16
N GLY A 142 -30.72 -42.98 -0.43
CA GLY A 142 -30.46 -43.24 -1.85
C GLY A 142 -31.18 -42.26 -2.77
N TYR A 143 -32.46 -42.00 -2.51
CA TYR A 143 -33.28 -41.03 -3.22
C TYR A 143 -32.72 -39.60 -3.11
N ILE A 144 -32.46 -39.12 -1.89
CA ILE A 144 -31.92 -37.78 -1.62
C ILE A 144 -30.56 -37.57 -2.31
N LYS A 145 -29.64 -38.53 -2.19
CA LYS A 145 -28.33 -38.46 -2.86
C LYS A 145 -28.49 -38.41 -4.38
N THR A 146 -29.45 -39.15 -4.94
CA THR A 146 -29.75 -39.11 -6.38
C THR A 146 -30.33 -37.75 -6.80
N LEU A 147 -31.22 -37.14 -6.00
CA LEU A 147 -31.74 -35.79 -6.25
C LEU A 147 -30.60 -34.76 -6.32
N ALA A 148 -29.66 -34.83 -5.37
CA ALA A 148 -28.50 -33.94 -5.34
C ALA A 148 -27.54 -34.16 -6.52
N ASP A 149 -27.36 -35.42 -6.95
CA ASP A 149 -26.55 -35.72 -8.13
C ASP A 149 -27.20 -35.25 -9.43
N ALA A 150 -28.54 -35.30 -9.50
CA ALA A 150 -29.36 -34.86 -10.61
C ALA A 150 -29.54 -33.33 -10.71
N ARG A 151 -28.92 -32.54 -9.81
CA ARG A 151 -29.09 -31.08 -9.70
C ARG A 151 -30.52 -30.62 -9.38
N LYS A 152 -31.31 -31.47 -8.73
CA LYS A 152 -32.61 -31.09 -8.13
C LYS A 152 -32.38 -30.49 -6.74
N ASP A 153 -31.63 -29.39 -6.71
CA ASP A 153 -30.97 -28.87 -5.51
C ASP A 153 -31.97 -28.49 -4.39
N GLY A 154 -33.12 -27.91 -4.75
CA GLY A 154 -34.18 -27.52 -3.79
C GLY A 154 -34.89 -28.72 -3.16
N GLU A 155 -35.28 -29.71 -3.97
CA GLU A 155 -35.92 -30.94 -3.50
C GLU A 155 -34.95 -31.74 -2.61
N ALA A 156 -33.69 -31.92 -3.05
CA ALA A 156 -32.67 -32.64 -2.29
C ALA A 156 -32.45 -32.03 -0.90
N LEU A 157 -32.36 -30.70 -0.82
CA LEU A 157 -32.13 -30.01 0.45
C LEU A 157 -33.35 -30.07 1.37
N SER A 158 -34.56 -29.91 0.82
CA SER A 158 -35.81 -30.02 1.60
C SER A 158 -35.93 -31.41 2.23
N GLU A 159 -35.72 -32.46 1.42
CA GLU A 159 -35.82 -33.85 1.86
C GLU A 159 -34.72 -34.23 2.87
N ALA A 160 -33.48 -33.79 2.65
CA ALA A 160 -32.39 -34.03 3.60
C ALA A 160 -32.62 -33.35 4.96
N ARG A 161 -33.15 -32.13 4.96
CA ARG A 161 -33.49 -31.41 6.20
C ARG A 161 -34.64 -32.07 6.94
N ARG A 162 -35.66 -32.52 6.21
CA ARG A 162 -36.78 -33.28 6.78
C ARG A 162 -36.28 -34.56 7.45
N LEU A 163 -35.42 -35.32 6.77
CA LEU A 163 -34.82 -36.56 7.30
C LEU A 163 -34.06 -36.32 8.60
N VAL A 164 -33.28 -35.24 8.70
CA VAL A 164 -32.55 -34.87 9.93
C VAL A 164 -33.50 -34.37 11.02
N ALA A 165 -34.58 -33.66 10.67
CA ALA A 165 -35.57 -33.16 11.62
C ALA A 165 -36.41 -34.29 12.24
N GLU A 166 -36.70 -35.36 11.48
CA GLU A 166 -37.35 -36.56 11.98
C GLU A 166 -36.44 -37.30 12.98
N GLN A 167 -35.17 -37.51 12.61
CA GLN A 167 -34.17 -38.11 13.50
C GLN A 167 -32.76 -37.66 13.11
N ALA A 168 -32.00 -37.09 14.05
CA ALA A 168 -30.63 -36.62 13.78
C ALA A 168 -29.58 -37.73 13.97
N SER A 169 -29.70 -38.83 13.21
CA SER A 169 -28.70 -39.90 13.18
C SER A 169 -27.44 -39.49 12.41
N VAL A 170 -26.32 -40.18 12.62
CA VAL A 170 -25.06 -39.92 11.89
C VAL A 170 -25.25 -40.10 10.39
N ALA A 171 -26.00 -41.13 9.94
CA ALA A 171 -26.28 -41.36 8.54
C ALA A 171 -27.13 -40.24 7.90
N HIS A 172 -28.07 -39.67 8.66
CA HIS A 172 -28.91 -38.56 8.19
C HIS A 172 -28.09 -37.28 8.06
N LEU A 173 -27.24 -37.00 9.04
CA LEU A 173 -26.30 -35.87 8.98
C LEU A 173 -25.29 -36.04 7.84
N GLN A 174 -24.73 -37.23 7.62
CA GLN A 174 -23.85 -37.50 6.48
C GLN A 174 -24.57 -37.27 5.14
N THR A 175 -25.86 -37.60 5.06
CA THR A 175 -26.68 -37.33 3.88
C THR A 175 -26.88 -35.84 3.67
N LEU A 176 -27.16 -35.08 4.73
CA LEU A 176 -27.26 -33.62 4.65
C LEU A 176 -25.93 -32.96 4.29
N SER A 177 -24.81 -33.41 4.85
CA SER A 177 -23.44 -32.98 4.49
C SER A 177 -23.16 -33.23 3.01
N TYR A 178 -23.52 -34.41 2.49
CA TYR A 178 -23.41 -34.73 1.06
C TYR A 178 -24.21 -33.77 0.19
N VAL A 179 -25.46 -33.46 0.57
CA VAL A 179 -26.27 -32.49 -0.18
C VAL A 179 -25.61 -31.10 -0.16
N TYR A 180 -25.15 -30.61 1.00
CA TYR A 180 -24.44 -29.34 1.06
C TYR A 180 -23.17 -29.29 0.21
N LEU A 181 -22.39 -30.39 0.18
CA LEU A 181 -21.24 -30.53 -0.72
C LEU A 181 -21.66 -30.37 -2.20
N ARG A 182 -22.72 -31.05 -2.64
CA ARG A 182 -23.20 -30.98 -4.04
C ARG A 182 -23.73 -29.61 -4.42
N LEU A 183 -24.31 -28.89 -3.45
CA LEU A 183 -24.81 -27.53 -3.62
C LEU A 183 -23.71 -26.46 -3.53
N GLY A 184 -22.47 -26.83 -3.18
CA GLY A 184 -21.38 -25.87 -2.97
C GLY A 184 -21.50 -25.05 -1.69
N LYS A 185 -22.33 -25.49 -0.72
CA LYS A 185 -22.55 -24.83 0.56
C LYS A 185 -21.53 -25.27 1.61
N SER A 186 -20.28 -24.84 1.44
CA SER A 186 -19.14 -25.33 2.22
C SER A 186 -19.22 -25.04 3.72
N TRP A 187 -19.78 -23.90 4.12
CA TRP A 187 -19.95 -23.54 5.54
C TRP A 187 -21.07 -24.33 6.22
N ASP A 188 -22.20 -24.54 5.54
CA ASP A 188 -23.25 -25.42 6.03
C ASP A 188 -22.75 -26.87 6.16
N GLN A 189 -21.95 -27.33 5.20
CA GLN A 189 -21.28 -28.62 5.26
C GLN A 189 -20.38 -28.73 6.50
N LEU A 190 -19.58 -27.69 6.79
CA LEU A 190 -18.67 -27.67 7.93
C LEU A 190 -19.41 -27.82 9.26
N LEU A 191 -20.53 -27.10 9.41
CA LEU A 191 -21.37 -27.20 10.60
C LEU A 191 -21.86 -28.65 10.80
N VAL A 192 -22.36 -29.28 9.73
CA VAL A 192 -22.88 -30.66 9.79
C VAL A 192 -21.76 -31.67 10.06
N ASP A 193 -20.60 -31.53 9.42
CA ASP A 193 -19.45 -32.42 9.65
C ASP A 193 -18.92 -32.32 11.09
N THR A 194 -18.95 -31.12 11.67
CA THR A 194 -18.60 -30.91 13.10
C THR A 194 -19.59 -31.62 14.02
N GLN A 195 -20.90 -31.48 13.74
CA GLN A 195 -21.95 -32.17 14.49
C GLN A 195 -21.89 -33.71 14.39
N ILE A 196 -21.41 -34.24 13.27
CA ILE A 196 -21.15 -35.68 13.11
C ILE A 196 -20.02 -36.11 14.03
N LEU A 197 -18.92 -35.35 14.05
CA LEU A 197 -17.76 -35.67 14.88
C LEU A 197 -18.05 -35.57 16.38
N ASP A 198 -18.88 -34.62 16.82
CA ASP A 198 -19.32 -34.51 18.21
C ASP A 198 -20.04 -35.77 18.70
N ARG A 199 -20.75 -36.47 17.79
CA ARG A 199 -21.45 -37.73 18.10
C ARG A 199 -20.55 -38.95 18.03
N GLU A 200 -19.63 -38.97 17.07
CA GLU A 200 -18.69 -40.09 16.86
C GLU A 200 -17.22 -39.61 16.75
N PRO A 201 -16.58 -39.21 17.87
CA PRO A 201 -15.26 -38.57 17.84
C PRO A 201 -14.13 -39.45 17.30
N GLN A 202 -14.30 -40.77 17.34
CA GLN A 202 -13.30 -41.76 16.90
C GLN A 202 -13.55 -42.27 15.48
N ASN A 203 -14.59 -41.79 14.79
CA ASN A 203 -14.89 -42.25 13.44
C ASN A 203 -13.89 -41.63 12.43
N LYS A 204 -12.95 -42.45 11.95
CA LYS A 204 -11.93 -42.04 10.97
C LYS A 204 -12.53 -41.44 9.68
N ALA A 205 -13.68 -41.93 9.22
CA ALA A 205 -14.33 -41.40 8.02
C ALA A 205 -14.95 -40.00 8.28
N ALA A 206 -15.51 -39.79 9.47
CA ALA A 206 -16.00 -38.47 9.88
C ALA A 206 -14.84 -37.47 10.01
N LEU A 207 -13.71 -37.88 10.61
CA LEU A 207 -12.49 -37.07 10.69
C LEU A 207 -11.96 -36.69 9.30
N ALA A 208 -11.93 -37.64 8.36
CA ALA A 208 -11.50 -37.40 6.98
C ALA A 208 -12.44 -36.41 6.25
N SER A 209 -13.76 -36.54 6.45
CA SER A 209 -14.74 -35.59 5.90
C SER A 209 -14.55 -34.19 6.47
N LEU A 210 -14.42 -34.07 7.80
CA LEU A 210 -14.20 -32.80 8.47
C LEU A 210 -12.91 -32.13 7.98
N MET A 211 -11.80 -32.86 7.89
CA MET A 211 -10.53 -32.35 7.37
C MET A 211 -10.67 -31.83 5.93
N ALA A 212 -11.37 -32.56 5.06
CA ALA A 212 -11.63 -32.12 3.68
C ALA A 212 -12.52 -30.87 3.63
N THR A 213 -13.50 -30.75 4.53
CA THR A 213 -14.39 -29.59 4.62
C THR A 213 -13.70 -28.38 5.20
N LEU A 214 -12.84 -28.54 6.22
CA LEU A 214 -11.97 -27.49 6.75
C LEU A 214 -11.08 -26.91 5.65
N THR A 215 -10.42 -27.79 4.87
CA THR A 215 -9.59 -27.40 3.72
C THR A 215 -10.39 -26.63 2.66
N ARG A 216 -11.62 -27.07 2.32
CA ARG A 216 -12.49 -26.35 1.37
C ARG A 216 -12.88 -24.95 1.85
N ASN A 217 -12.99 -24.74 3.16
CA ASN A 217 -13.30 -23.45 3.77
C ASN A 217 -12.04 -22.64 4.12
N ARG A 218 -10.83 -23.07 3.69
CA ARG A 218 -9.53 -22.43 3.97
C ARG A 218 -9.19 -22.33 5.46
N ILE A 219 -9.70 -23.27 6.27
CA ILE A 219 -9.38 -23.44 7.69
C ILE A 219 -8.26 -24.48 7.79
N ASP A 220 -7.09 -24.10 7.26
CA ASP A 220 -6.06 -25.06 6.83
C ASP A 220 -5.21 -25.57 8.00
N SER A 221 -4.92 -24.74 8.99
CA SER A 221 -4.14 -25.11 10.18
C SER A 221 -4.88 -26.15 11.05
N PRO A 222 -6.20 -25.97 11.36
CA PRO A 222 -6.98 -27.04 11.99
C PRO A 222 -7.09 -28.31 11.12
N ALA A 223 -7.21 -28.17 9.79
CA ALA A 223 -7.23 -29.33 8.89
C ALA A 223 -5.91 -30.13 8.98
N PHE A 224 -4.77 -29.45 8.96
CA PHE A 224 -3.45 -30.07 9.13
C PHE A 224 -3.29 -30.72 10.52
N GLY A 225 -3.89 -30.13 11.57
CA GLY A 225 -3.93 -30.74 12.91
C GLY A 225 -4.59 -32.13 12.94
N LEU A 226 -5.50 -32.42 12.01
CA LEU A 226 -6.15 -33.73 11.88
C LEU A 226 -5.35 -34.74 11.04
N ALA A 227 -4.24 -34.33 10.41
CA ALA A 227 -3.51 -35.16 9.45
C ALA A 227 -2.95 -36.46 10.05
N ASN A 228 -2.65 -36.50 11.36
CA ASN A 228 -2.15 -37.71 12.04
C ASN A 228 -3.28 -38.68 12.43
N SER A 229 -4.54 -38.24 12.37
CA SER A 229 -5.71 -39.03 12.76
C SER A 229 -6.40 -39.72 11.57
N VAL A 230 -5.93 -39.44 10.34
CA VAL A 230 -6.45 -39.95 9.08
C VAL A 230 -5.31 -40.61 8.30
N GLU A 231 -5.60 -41.70 7.59
CA GLU A 231 -4.62 -42.32 6.69
C GLU A 231 -4.47 -41.47 5.44
N LEU A 232 -3.28 -40.91 5.23
CA LEU A 232 -2.95 -39.99 4.15
C LEU A 232 -1.74 -40.46 3.36
N THR A 233 -1.76 -40.23 2.06
CA THR A 233 -0.58 -40.34 1.21
C THR A 233 0.44 -39.24 1.52
N PRO A 234 1.73 -39.43 1.22
CA PRO A 234 2.73 -38.38 1.39
C PRO A 234 2.37 -37.07 0.66
N ALA A 235 1.78 -37.16 -0.53
CA ALA A 235 1.34 -36.01 -1.32
C ALA A 235 0.20 -35.23 -0.63
N GLU A 236 -0.81 -35.93 -0.09
CA GLU A 236 -1.89 -35.28 0.67
C GLU A 236 -1.37 -34.57 1.92
N LYS A 237 -0.42 -35.20 2.63
CA LYS A 237 0.22 -34.59 3.79
C LYS A 237 1.00 -33.33 3.42
N ARG A 238 1.76 -33.34 2.33
CA ARG A 238 2.47 -32.14 1.82
C ARG A 238 1.49 -31.03 1.42
N ASN A 239 0.37 -31.37 0.78
CA ASN A 239 -0.63 -30.38 0.40
C ASN A 239 -1.27 -29.70 1.63
N LEU A 240 -1.59 -30.46 2.69
CA LEU A 240 -2.09 -29.88 3.95
C LEU A 240 -1.05 -28.97 4.62
N GLN A 241 0.23 -29.36 4.60
CA GLN A 241 1.33 -28.54 5.10
C GLN A 241 1.45 -27.20 4.34
N LEU A 242 1.39 -27.24 3.01
CA LEU A 242 1.39 -26.04 2.16
C LEU A 242 0.20 -25.13 2.46
N ASN A 243 -1.00 -25.70 2.57
CA ASN A 243 -2.21 -24.94 2.85
C ASN A 243 -2.13 -24.22 4.22
N ALA A 244 -1.66 -24.92 5.26
CA ALA A 244 -1.50 -24.34 6.60
C ALA A 244 -0.48 -23.18 6.61
N ALA A 245 0.66 -23.34 5.92
CA ALA A 245 1.62 -22.25 5.78
C ALA A 245 1.06 -21.07 4.95
N ALA A 246 0.27 -21.35 3.91
CA ALA A 246 -0.38 -20.32 3.09
C ALA A 246 -1.48 -19.56 3.85
N GLU A 247 -2.14 -20.19 4.82
CA GLU A 247 -3.05 -19.51 5.75
C GLU A 247 -2.30 -18.45 6.57
N LEU A 248 -1.13 -18.78 7.12
CA LEU A 248 -0.30 -17.80 7.84
C LEU A 248 0.10 -16.61 6.96
N VAL A 249 0.39 -16.84 5.68
CA VAL A 249 0.68 -15.75 4.72
C VAL A 249 -0.52 -14.82 4.56
N ARG A 250 -1.73 -15.37 4.39
CA ARG A 250 -2.96 -14.56 4.26
C ARG A 250 -3.25 -13.77 5.55
N LEU A 251 -3.05 -14.41 6.71
CA LEU A 251 -3.25 -13.77 8.00
C LEU A 251 -2.20 -12.69 8.30
N ALA A 252 -0.96 -12.85 7.82
CA ALA A 252 0.10 -11.85 7.96
C ALA A 252 -0.16 -10.55 7.18
N ASP A 253 -1.11 -10.57 6.25
CA ASP A 253 -1.56 -9.38 5.52
C ASP A 253 -2.84 -8.76 6.10
N THR A 254 -3.45 -9.41 7.10
CA THR A 254 -4.65 -8.91 7.77
C THR A 254 -4.27 -8.00 8.95
N PRO A 255 -4.99 -6.88 9.19
CA PRO A 255 -4.75 -6.03 10.35
C PRO A 255 -4.81 -6.82 11.67
N SER A 256 -3.75 -6.70 12.49
CA SER A 256 -3.67 -7.30 13.82
C SER A 256 -3.82 -6.23 14.91
N ARG A 257 -4.12 -6.66 16.15
CA ARG A 257 -4.20 -5.75 17.31
C ARG A 257 -2.89 -5.01 17.58
N GLU A 258 -1.77 -5.66 17.30
CA GLU A 258 -0.44 -5.06 17.32
C GLU A 258 0.12 -5.08 15.90
N GLU A 259 0.60 -3.94 15.41
CA GLU A 259 1.07 -3.79 14.04
C GLU A 259 2.30 -4.66 13.74
N ASN A 260 3.16 -4.90 14.75
CA ASN A 260 4.31 -5.78 14.63
C ASN A 260 3.98 -7.28 14.59
N ALA A 261 2.79 -7.69 15.08
CA ALA A 261 2.41 -9.10 15.12
C ALA A 261 2.30 -9.71 13.71
N ARG A 262 1.96 -8.91 12.70
CA ARG A 262 1.93 -9.33 11.29
C ARG A 262 3.29 -9.89 10.83
N TYR A 263 4.39 -9.27 11.26
CA TYR A 263 5.73 -9.70 10.89
C TYR A 263 6.12 -11.01 11.60
N ALA A 264 5.59 -11.28 12.79
CA ALA A 264 5.81 -12.55 13.48
C ALA A 264 5.14 -13.73 12.74
N LEU A 265 3.92 -13.52 12.25
CA LEU A 265 3.23 -14.51 11.41
C LEU A 265 3.98 -14.76 10.09
N ALA A 266 4.41 -13.69 9.43
CA ALA A 266 5.21 -13.80 8.20
C ALA A 266 6.51 -14.58 8.43
N ARG A 267 7.26 -14.29 9.51
CA ARG A 267 8.48 -15.04 9.87
C ARG A 267 8.21 -16.51 10.18
N THR A 268 7.08 -16.81 10.83
CA THR A 268 6.68 -18.19 11.12
C THR A 268 6.39 -18.94 9.82
N ALA A 269 5.67 -18.32 8.88
CA ALA A 269 5.43 -18.90 7.55
C ALA A 269 6.75 -19.13 6.79
N LEU A 270 7.68 -18.16 6.81
CA LEU A 270 8.99 -18.30 6.17
C LEU A 270 9.78 -19.50 6.72
N ALA A 271 9.85 -19.65 8.05
CA ALA A 271 10.53 -20.77 8.68
C ALA A 271 9.89 -22.11 8.31
N GLN A 272 8.56 -22.16 8.21
CA GLN A 272 7.84 -23.36 7.79
C GLN A 272 8.15 -23.73 6.33
N TYR A 273 8.13 -22.77 5.40
CA TYR A 273 8.48 -23.03 4.00
C TYR A 273 9.94 -23.47 3.85
N ASP A 274 10.88 -22.83 4.55
CA ASP A 274 12.30 -23.19 4.50
C ASP A 274 12.51 -24.64 4.98
N ALA A 275 11.84 -25.04 6.07
CA ALA A 275 11.88 -26.41 6.57
C ALA A 275 11.26 -27.42 5.58
N MET A 276 10.11 -27.11 5.00
CA MET A 276 9.44 -27.96 4.00
C MET A 276 10.29 -28.16 2.76
N ILE A 277 10.82 -27.08 2.19
CA ILE A 277 11.66 -27.12 0.98
C ILE A 277 12.93 -27.95 1.24
N ALA A 278 13.57 -27.77 2.40
CA ALA A 278 14.76 -28.54 2.76
C ALA A 278 14.45 -30.04 2.93
N ALA A 279 13.34 -30.38 3.60
CA ALA A 279 12.92 -31.75 3.85
C ALA A 279 12.51 -32.49 2.57
N TRP A 280 11.90 -31.80 1.61
CA TRP A 280 11.38 -32.40 0.38
C TRP A 280 12.39 -32.46 -0.76
N ARG A 281 13.47 -31.66 -0.71
CA ARG A 281 14.51 -31.61 -1.76
C ARG A 281 15.06 -32.99 -2.19
N PRO A 282 15.24 -33.98 -1.30
CA PRO A 282 15.70 -35.31 -1.70
C PRO A 282 14.67 -36.15 -2.46
N ASP A 283 13.37 -35.81 -2.42
CA ASP A 283 12.28 -36.54 -3.05
C ASP A 283 11.92 -35.93 -4.42
N PRO A 284 12.23 -36.60 -5.55
CA PRO A 284 11.88 -36.09 -6.88
C PRO A 284 10.36 -35.93 -7.10
N GLN A 285 9.53 -36.72 -6.39
CA GLN A 285 8.06 -36.61 -6.51
C GLN A 285 7.51 -35.36 -5.83
N ALA A 286 8.29 -34.71 -4.96
CA ALA A 286 7.91 -33.47 -4.30
C ALA A 286 8.29 -32.20 -5.09
N ALA A 287 8.89 -32.33 -6.28
CA ALA A 287 9.32 -31.17 -7.07
C ALA A 287 8.19 -30.13 -7.34
N PRO A 288 6.95 -30.52 -7.71
CA PRO A 288 5.85 -29.57 -7.86
C PRO A 288 5.45 -28.89 -6.54
N ASP A 289 5.49 -29.63 -5.43
CA ASP A 289 5.18 -29.13 -4.09
C ASP A 289 6.23 -28.11 -3.63
N ILE A 290 7.51 -28.35 -3.96
CA ILE A 290 8.62 -27.41 -3.71
C ILE A 290 8.43 -26.13 -4.53
N THR A 291 8.09 -26.23 -5.82
CA THR A 291 7.82 -25.04 -6.64
C THR A 291 6.68 -24.24 -6.05
N ARG A 292 5.58 -24.89 -5.66
CA ARG A 292 4.46 -24.21 -4.98
C ARG A 292 4.89 -23.55 -3.68
N ALA A 293 5.65 -24.25 -2.82
CA ALA A 293 6.19 -23.68 -1.58
C ALA A 293 7.00 -22.41 -1.83
N ARG A 294 7.86 -22.41 -2.86
CA ARG A 294 8.67 -21.24 -3.23
C ARG A 294 7.83 -20.07 -3.70
N ILE A 295 6.76 -20.31 -4.44
CA ILE A 295 5.83 -19.27 -4.90
C ILE A 295 5.01 -18.72 -3.72
N ASP A 296 4.43 -19.59 -2.88
CA ASP A 296 3.65 -19.17 -1.71
C ASP A 296 4.53 -18.37 -0.71
N ARG A 297 5.82 -18.76 -0.57
CA ARG A 297 6.83 -18.07 0.24
C ARG A 297 7.06 -16.62 -0.20
N LEU A 298 6.84 -16.26 -1.46
CA LEU A 298 6.94 -14.86 -1.92
C LEU A 298 6.00 -13.95 -1.13
N GLY A 299 4.81 -14.42 -0.78
CA GLY A 299 3.85 -13.64 0.01
C GLY A 299 4.30 -13.47 1.46
N ALA A 300 4.91 -14.51 2.04
CA ALA A 300 5.50 -14.42 3.37
C ALA A 300 6.65 -13.41 3.41
N LEU A 301 7.50 -13.40 2.37
CA LEU A 301 8.57 -12.39 2.23
C LEU A 301 7.97 -10.99 2.08
N TYR A 302 6.86 -10.86 1.35
CA TYR A 302 6.23 -9.56 1.09
C TYR A 302 5.64 -8.99 2.38
N ALA A 303 4.89 -9.80 3.12
CA ALA A 303 4.35 -9.44 4.43
C ALA A 303 5.46 -9.14 5.46
N ASN A 304 6.66 -9.71 5.31
CA ASN A 304 7.83 -9.39 6.14
C ASN A 304 8.65 -8.19 5.62
N ALA A 305 8.26 -7.57 4.50
CA ALA A 305 8.95 -6.48 3.80
C ALA A 305 10.35 -6.84 3.25
N ASP A 306 10.60 -8.10 2.91
CA ASP A 306 11.87 -8.58 2.33
C ASP A 306 11.89 -8.46 0.80
N TYR A 307 11.58 -7.26 0.28
CA TYR A 307 11.38 -7.00 -1.16
C TYR A 307 12.55 -7.45 -2.05
N ALA A 308 13.79 -7.24 -1.59
CA ALA A 308 14.98 -7.64 -2.35
C ALA A 308 15.10 -9.17 -2.48
N GLN A 309 14.63 -9.93 -1.50
CA GLN A 309 14.66 -11.40 -1.55
C GLN A 309 13.60 -11.94 -2.51
N ILE A 310 12.43 -11.29 -2.59
CA ILE A 310 11.37 -11.64 -3.55
C ILE A 310 11.89 -11.54 -4.98
N ILE A 311 12.56 -10.44 -5.33
CA ILE A 311 13.12 -10.24 -6.66
C ILE A 311 14.15 -11.33 -6.99
N ARG A 312 15.05 -11.67 -6.04
CA ARG A 312 16.02 -12.76 -6.24
C ARG A 312 15.34 -14.11 -6.44
N GLU A 313 14.32 -14.41 -5.64
CA GLU A 313 13.57 -15.66 -5.74
C GLU A 313 12.80 -15.77 -7.06
N TYR A 314 12.16 -14.69 -7.48
CA TYR A 314 11.48 -14.59 -8.78
C TYR A 314 12.43 -14.83 -9.95
N GLN A 315 13.59 -14.16 -9.95
CA GLN A 315 14.62 -14.37 -10.98
C GLN A 315 15.14 -15.80 -10.99
N SER A 316 15.29 -16.42 -9.81
CA SER A 316 15.67 -17.84 -9.69
C SER A 316 14.61 -18.78 -10.29
N LEU A 317 13.32 -18.53 -10.04
CA LEU A 317 12.21 -19.29 -10.60
C LEU A 317 12.19 -19.18 -12.14
N LEU A 318 12.38 -17.97 -12.68
CA LEU A 318 12.47 -17.75 -14.13
C LEU A 318 13.67 -18.47 -14.77
N ALA A 319 14.85 -18.43 -14.13
CA ALA A 319 16.04 -19.14 -14.61
C ALA A 319 15.83 -20.66 -14.68
N GLN A 320 14.94 -21.19 -13.85
CA GLN A 320 14.53 -22.60 -13.83
C GLN A 320 13.28 -22.88 -14.68
N GLN A 321 12.88 -21.93 -15.54
CA GLN A 321 11.72 -22.02 -16.42
C GLN A 321 10.40 -22.31 -15.68
N GLN A 322 10.30 -21.90 -14.40
CA GLN A 322 9.07 -22.01 -13.63
C GLN A 322 8.18 -20.79 -13.89
N VAL A 323 6.88 -21.04 -14.07
CA VAL A 323 5.88 -19.99 -14.27
C VAL A 323 5.37 -19.52 -12.91
N VAL A 324 5.47 -18.21 -12.66
CA VAL A 324 4.88 -17.59 -11.48
C VAL A 324 3.45 -17.14 -11.83
N PRO A 325 2.42 -17.62 -11.12
CA PRO A 325 1.02 -17.34 -11.45
C PRO A 325 0.63 -15.89 -11.13
N ASP A 326 -0.43 -15.40 -11.78
CA ASP A 326 -0.97 -14.03 -11.62
C ASP A 326 -1.25 -13.65 -10.16
N TRP A 327 -1.70 -14.58 -9.32
CA TRP A 327 -1.98 -14.27 -7.91
C TRP A 327 -0.69 -14.05 -7.09
N ALA A 328 0.47 -14.51 -7.56
CA ALA A 328 1.76 -14.32 -6.89
C ALA A 328 2.60 -13.19 -7.52
N ILE A 329 2.36 -12.87 -8.80
CA ILE A 329 3.13 -11.85 -9.50
C ILE A 329 2.94 -10.45 -8.89
N GLY A 330 1.81 -10.20 -8.24
CA GLY A 330 1.56 -8.93 -7.57
C GLY A 330 2.59 -8.58 -6.50
N TRP A 331 3.01 -9.55 -5.69
CA TRP A 331 4.07 -9.35 -4.70
C TRP A 331 5.41 -8.98 -5.34
N VAL A 332 5.71 -9.53 -6.52
CA VAL A 332 6.92 -9.20 -7.29
C VAL A 332 6.85 -7.78 -7.84
N ILE A 333 5.71 -7.41 -8.43
CA ILE A 333 5.45 -6.05 -8.96
C ILE A 333 5.61 -5.02 -7.84
N SER A 334 4.91 -5.21 -6.72
CA SER A 334 4.98 -4.33 -5.55
C SER A 334 6.39 -4.26 -4.97
N SER A 335 7.14 -5.37 -4.95
CA SER A 335 8.54 -5.37 -4.50
C SER A 335 9.46 -4.52 -5.39
N TYR A 336 9.29 -4.58 -6.72
CA TYR A 336 10.02 -3.71 -7.63
C TYR A 336 9.69 -2.24 -7.38
N ILE A 337 8.40 -1.92 -7.17
CA ILE A 337 7.95 -0.55 -6.86
C ILE A 337 8.53 -0.06 -5.53
N ALA A 338 8.45 -0.88 -4.48
CA ALA A 338 9.01 -0.62 -3.15
C ALA A 338 10.50 -0.30 -3.19
N LEU A 339 11.27 -1.02 -4.02
CA LEU A 339 12.71 -0.77 -4.23
C LEU A 339 13.02 0.32 -5.26
N LYS A 340 12.03 1.15 -5.63
CA LYS A 340 12.19 2.27 -6.56
C LYS A 340 12.62 1.85 -7.98
N GLN A 341 12.26 0.63 -8.39
CA GLN A 341 12.53 0.03 -9.71
C GLN A 341 11.26 -0.06 -10.55
N ILE A 342 10.81 1.06 -11.11
CA ILE A 342 9.51 1.12 -11.81
C ILE A 342 9.54 0.42 -13.18
N GLU A 343 10.66 0.42 -13.90
CA GLU A 343 10.70 -0.10 -15.27
C GLU A 343 10.44 -1.62 -15.34
N PRO A 344 11.11 -2.47 -14.52
CA PRO A 344 10.76 -3.89 -14.45
C PRO A 344 9.32 -4.14 -13.99
N ALA A 345 8.82 -3.34 -13.03
CA ALA A 345 7.44 -3.44 -12.57
C ALA A 345 6.45 -3.18 -13.71
N LEU A 346 6.68 -2.13 -14.51
CA LEU A 346 5.85 -1.82 -15.68
C LEU A 346 5.90 -2.95 -16.69
N THR A 347 7.06 -3.55 -16.98
CA THR A 347 7.14 -4.72 -17.87
C THR A 347 6.26 -5.87 -17.40
N LEU A 348 6.29 -6.19 -16.10
CA LEU A 348 5.44 -7.23 -15.53
C LEU A 348 3.95 -6.88 -15.58
N ILE A 349 3.59 -5.63 -15.32
CA ILE A 349 2.19 -5.17 -15.41
C ILE A 349 1.66 -5.29 -16.85
N HIS A 350 2.49 -5.03 -17.86
CA HIS A 350 2.09 -5.22 -19.26
C HIS A 350 1.87 -6.70 -19.60
N GLN A 351 2.66 -7.61 -19.00
CA GLN A 351 2.49 -9.06 -19.16
C GLN A 351 1.30 -9.62 -18.37
N HIS A 352 0.99 -9.00 -17.22
CA HIS A 352 -0.07 -9.41 -16.30
C HIS A 352 -1.05 -8.25 -16.01
N PRO A 353 -1.84 -7.81 -17.01
CA PRO A 353 -2.71 -6.64 -16.87
C PRO A 353 -3.85 -6.82 -15.85
N SER A 354 -4.20 -8.07 -15.52
CA SER A 354 -5.18 -8.46 -14.49
C SER A 354 -4.82 -7.91 -13.10
N TRP A 355 -3.54 -7.71 -12.81
CA TRP A 355 -3.06 -7.17 -11.53
C TRP A 355 -3.62 -5.77 -11.23
N LEU A 356 -3.82 -4.94 -12.25
CA LEU A 356 -4.32 -3.56 -12.08
C LEU A 356 -5.73 -3.48 -11.48
N THR A 357 -6.51 -4.56 -11.56
CA THR A 357 -7.85 -4.70 -10.99
C THR A 357 -7.90 -5.72 -9.85
N SER A 358 -6.75 -6.20 -9.39
CA SER A 358 -6.65 -7.20 -8.32
C SER A 358 -6.62 -6.54 -6.93
N GLN A 359 -6.97 -7.30 -5.90
CA GLN A 359 -6.88 -6.87 -4.49
C GLN A 359 -5.44 -6.52 -4.07
N GLN A 360 -4.42 -7.11 -4.72
CA GLN A 360 -3.02 -6.82 -4.42
C GLN A 360 -2.58 -5.40 -4.82
N ASN A 361 -3.40 -4.67 -5.57
CA ASN A 361 -3.16 -3.28 -5.95
C ASN A 361 -4.04 -2.29 -5.15
N GLU A 362 -4.55 -2.68 -3.98
CA GLU A 362 -5.39 -1.84 -3.10
C GLU A 362 -4.64 -0.60 -2.58
N GLU A 363 -3.34 -0.70 -2.30
CA GLU A 363 -2.52 0.46 -1.87
C GLU A 363 -2.16 1.41 -3.03
N HIS A 364 -2.46 1.01 -4.28
CA HIS A 364 -2.23 1.81 -5.48
C HIS A 364 -0.78 2.31 -5.63
N GLU A 365 0.20 1.51 -5.22
CA GLU A 365 1.63 1.87 -5.21
C GLU A 365 2.14 2.36 -6.58
N LEU A 366 1.62 1.78 -7.67
CA LEU A 366 1.95 2.19 -9.03
C LEU A 366 1.62 3.67 -9.26
N PHE A 367 0.49 4.16 -8.75
CA PHE A 367 0.09 5.55 -8.91
C PHE A 367 1.14 6.50 -8.30
N TYR A 368 1.55 6.24 -7.06
CA TYR A 368 2.56 7.04 -6.38
C TYR A 368 3.94 6.91 -7.06
N ALA A 369 4.32 5.71 -7.50
CA ALA A 369 5.56 5.52 -8.24
C ALA A 369 5.58 6.30 -9.58
N LEU A 370 4.45 6.40 -10.27
CA LEU A 370 4.34 7.22 -11.49
C LEU A 370 4.47 8.72 -11.18
N LEU A 371 3.93 9.20 -10.06
CA LEU A 371 4.12 10.58 -9.60
C LEU A 371 5.58 10.85 -9.23
N ASP A 372 6.17 9.97 -8.42
CA ASP A 372 7.55 10.08 -7.94
C ASP A 372 8.56 10.04 -9.09
N THR A 373 8.23 9.42 -10.23
CA THR A 373 9.08 9.36 -11.43
C THR A 373 8.71 10.38 -12.50
N GLY A 374 7.87 11.37 -12.18
CA GLY A 374 7.48 12.45 -13.10
C GLY A 374 6.59 12.00 -14.27
N GLN A 375 6.05 10.78 -14.23
CA GLN A 375 5.15 10.23 -15.26
C GLN A 375 3.70 10.68 -15.06
N TYR A 376 3.48 11.98 -14.90
CA TYR A 376 2.19 12.58 -14.59
C TYR A 376 1.05 12.18 -15.56
N PRO A 377 1.26 12.13 -16.89
CA PRO A 377 0.19 11.69 -17.80
C PRO A 377 -0.21 10.22 -17.62
N ALA A 378 0.71 9.36 -17.17
CA ALA A 378 0.39 7.96 -16.85
C ALA A 378 -0.38 7.87 -15.53
N ALA A 379 0.02 8.62 -14.50
CA ALA A 379 -0.69 8.72 -13.23
C ALA A 379 -2.12 9.25 -13.42
N GLN A 380 -2.31 10.26 -14.27
CA GLN A 380 -3.63 10.80 -14.61
C GLN A 380 -4.53 9.75 -15.28
N ARG A 381 -3.99 9.00 -16.25
CA ARG A 381 -4.72 7.90 -16.92
C ARG A 381 -5.11 6.80 -15.95
N TYR A 382 -4.24 6.49 -14.98
CA TYR A 382 -4.51 5.52 -13.92
C TYR A 382 -5.73 5.94 -13.08
N VAL A 383 -5.74 7.17 -12.56
CA VAL A 383 -6.87 7.70 -11.77
C VAL A 383 -8.15 7.84 -12.60
N ALA A 384 -8.04 8.27 -13.86
CA ALA A 384 -9.19 8.39 -14.75
C ALA A 384 -9.83 7.03 -15.08
N ARG A 385 -9.05 5.96 -15.15
CA ARG A 385 -9.57 4.59 -15.29
C ARG A 385 -10.33 4.16 -14.03
N LEU A 386 -9.76 4.35 -12.84
CA LEU A 386 -10.43 4.01 -11.57
C LEU A 386 -11.74 4.80 -11.41
N THR A 387 -11.70 6.10 -11.65
CA THR A 387 -12.88 6.98 -11.53
C THR A 387 -14.02 6.55 -12.46
N ARG A 388 -13.72 6.13 -13.70
CA ARG A 388 -14.75 5.66 -14.65
C ARG A 388 -15.40 4.35 -14.23
N ASN A 389 -14.66 3.48 -13.55
CA ASN A 389 -15.12 2.14 -13.20
C ASN A 389 -15.72 2.07 -11.78
N ALA A 390 -15.66 3.16 -11.02
CA ALA A 390 -16.14 3.22 -9.64
C ALA A 390 -17.30 4.22 -9.50
N PRO A 391 -18.55 3.84 -9.84
CA PRO A 391 -19.73 4.70 -9.61
C PRO A 391 -19.98 4.86 -8.11
N TYR A 392 -20.58 5.97 -7.67
CA TYR A 392 -20.84 6.23 -6.24
C TYR A 392 -21.66 5.11 -5.56
N ILE A 393 -22.59 4.49 -6.29
CA ILE A 393 -23.45 3.41 -5.81
C ILE A 393 -23.30 2.19 -6.74
N ARG A 394 -23.18 1.00 -6.15
CA ARG A 394 -23.17 -0.30 -6.84
C ARG A 394 -24.49 -1.04 -6.64
N HIS A 395 -24.95 -1.70 -7.69
CA HIS A 395 -26.10 -2.62 -7.63
C HIS A 395 -25.58 -4.05 -7.75
N LEU A 396 -25.57 -4.78 -6.64
CA LEU A 396 -25.11 -6.17 -6.59
C LEU A 396 -26.25 -7.11 -6.94
N TYR A 397 -26.00 -8.07 -7.84
CA TYR A 397 -26.99 -9.07 -8.23
C TYR A 397 -27.49 -9.86 -7.00
N GLY A 398 -28.81 -9.91 -6.83
CA GLY A 398 -29.44 -10.57 -5.67
C GLY A 398 -29.60 -9.69 -4.42
N SER A 399 -29.02 -8.48 -4.38
CA SER A 399 -29.32 -7.50 -3.33
C SER A 399 -30.44 -6.56 -3.78
N PRO A 400 -31.54 -6.42 -3.02
CA PRO A 400 -32.58 -5.43 -3.30
C PRO A 400 -32.14 -4.00 -2.93
N THR A 401 -31.04 -3.85 -2.18
CA THR A 401 -30.52 -2.57 -1.72
C THR A 401 -29.25 -2.20 -2.47
N PRO A 402 -29.18 -1.00 -3.08
CA PRO A 402 -27.93 -0.47 -3.62
C PRO A 402 -26.90 -0.29 -2.49
N GLN A 403 -25.64 -0.58 -2.79
CA GLN A 403 -24.53 -0.52 -1.84
C GLN A 403 -23.60 0.66 -2.16
N PRO A 404 -23.03 1.33 -1.15
CA PRO A 404 -21.96 2.31 -1.39
C PRO A 404 -20.76 1.63 -2.05
N ASN A 405 -19.94 2.43 -2.72
CA ASN A 405 -18.76 1.96 -3.42
C ASN A 405 -17.49 2.56 -2.84
N ASP A 406 -16.71 1.76 -2.10
CA ASP A 406 -15.45 2.23 -1.51
C ASP A 406 -14.43 2.64 -2.57
N ASP A 407 -14.37 1.96 -3.72
CA ASP A 407 -13.48 2.34 -4.83
C ASP A 407 -13.81 3.74 -5.38
N TRP A 408 -15.06 4.22 -5.21
CA TRP A 408 -15.39 5.60 -5.61
C TRP A 408 -14.62 6.57 -4.72
N LEU A 409 -14.64 6.36 -3.39
CA LEU A 409 -13.93 7.20 -2.43
C LEU A 409 -12.43 7.13 -2.66
N THR A 410 -11.89 5.94 -2.88
CA THR A 410 -10.48 5.75 -3.23
C THR A 410 -10.10 6.52 -4.49
N ALA A 411 -10.92 6.45 -5.55
CA ALA A 411 -10.69 7.22 -6.78
C ALA A 411 -10.77 8.75 -6.56
N GLN A 412 -11.67 9.23 -5.69
CA GLN A 412 -11.73 10.66 -5.35
C GLN A 412 -10.45 11.10 -4.62
N THR A 413 -9.98 10.30 -3.66
CA THR A 413 -8.80 10.58 -2.84
C THR A 413 -7.53 10.58 -3.68
N LEU A 414 -7.33 9.57 -4.53
CA LEU A 414 -6.21 9.56 -5.49
C LEU A 414 -6.24 10.75 -6.45
N ASN A 415 -7.43 11.25 -6.80
CA ASN A 415 -7.53 12.46 -7.61
C ASN A 415 -7.01 13.69 -6.85
N VAL A 416 -7.34 13.83 -5.56
CA VAL A 416 -6.77 14.89 -4.71
C VAL A 416 -5.26 14.75 -4.62
N HIS A 417 -4.73 13.55 -4.45
CA HIS A 417 -3.28 13.31 -4.40
C HIS A 417 -2.59 13.67 -5.73
N TYR A 418 -3.23 13.35 -6.86
CA TYR A 418 -2.75 13.76 -8.18
C TYR A 418 -2.72 15.28 -8.31
N LEU A 419 -3.79 15.98 -7.90
CA LEU A 419 -3.84 17.44 -7.92
C LEU A 419 -2.75 18.04 -7.02
N SER A 420 -2.52 17.45 -5.86
CA SER A 420 -1.51 17.91 -4.90
C SER A 420 -0.10 17.79 -5.49
N ALA A 421 0.25 16.60 -5.98
CA ALA A 421 1.55 16.31 -6.60
C ALA A 421 1.82 17.08 -7.91
N THR A 422 0.77 17.60 -8.58
CA THR A 422 0.89 18.35 -9.84
C THR A 422 0.73 19.86 -9.66
N ASN A 423 0.95 20.36 -8.44
CA ASN A 423 0.85 21.76 -8.03
C ASN A 423 -0.56 22.36 -8.09
N ALA A 424 -1.61 21.60 -8.41
CA ALA A 424 -3.01 22.04 -8.45
C ALA A 424 -3.67 22.16 -7.07
N LEU A 425 -2.94 22.71 -6.09
CA LEU A 425 -3.34 22.75 -4.68
C LEU A 425 -4.67 23.45 -4.40
N PRO A 426 -5.08 24.54 -5.08
CA PRO A 426 -6.40 25.14 -4.83
C PRO A 426 -7.56 24.20 -5.17
N GLN A 427 -7.39 23.36 -6.20
CA GLN A 427 -8.39 22.37 -6.60
C GLN A 427 -8.37 21.18 -5.65
N ALA A 428 -7.18 20.77 -5.21
CA ALA A 428 -7.00 19.75 -4.19
C ALA A 428 -7.69 20.16 -2.88
N GLU A 429 -7.44 21.38 -2.38
CA GLU A 429 -8.05 21.92 -1.16
C GLU A 429 -9.58 21.93 -1.27
N ALA A 430 -10.13 22.53 -2.33
CA ALA A 430 -11.58 22.63 -2.48
C ALA A 430 -12.28 21.26 -2.53
N ARG A 431 -11.66 20.27 -3.17
CA ARG A 431 -12.20 18.91 -3.26
C ARG A 431 -12.04 18.16 -1.94
N MET A 432 -10.87 18.25 -1.32
CA MET A 432 -10.56 17.54 -0.07
C MET A 432 -11.36 18.10 1.10
N GLN A 433 -11.45 19.42 1.22
CA GLN A 433 -12.28 20.08 2.22
C GLN A 433 -13.75 19.61 2.12
N ARG A 434 -14.29 19.49 0.91
CA ARG A 434 -15.65 18.98 0.71
C ARG A 434 -15.79 17.54 1.18
N LEU A 435 -14.88 16.65 0.76
CA LEU A 435 -14.88 15.24 1.15
C LEU A 435 -14.83 15.09 2.69
N ALA A 436 -13.87 15.78 3.32
CA ALA A 436 -13.70 15.78 4.77
C ALA A 436 -14.92 16.34 5.51
N ALA A 437 -15.53 17.42 5.01
CA ALA A 437 -16.73 18.02 5.61
C ALA A 437 -17.97 17.13 5.50
N THR A 438 -18.11 16.37 4.42
CA THR A 438 -19.25 15.45 4.22
C THR A 438 -19.10 14.11 4.94
N ALA A 439 -17.89 13.79 5.41
CA ALA A 439 -17.57 12.56 6.12
C ALA A 439 -16.71 12.84 7.36
N PRO A 440 -17.23 13.58 8.36
CA PRO A 440 -16.46 13.99 9.53
C PRO A 440 -15.97 12.80 10.39
N GLY A 441 -16.63 11.64 10.31
CA GLY A 441 -16.23 10.41 11.00
C GLY A 441 -15.18 9.58 10.26
N ASN A 442 -14.77 9.95 9.05
CA ASN A 442 -13.70 9.25 8.32
C ASN A 442 -12.36 9.93 8.62
N GLN A 443 -11.54 9.30 9.47
CA GLN A 443 -10.26 9.86 9.90
C GLN A 443 -9.27 10.05 8.74
N GLY A 444 -9.17 9.10 7.82
CA GLY A 444 -8.29 9.18 6.65
C GLY A 444 -8.51 10.46 5.85
N LEU A 445 -9.77 10.83 5.59
CA LEU A 445 -10.09 12.07 4.89
C LEU A 445 -9.73 13.33 5.69
N GLN A 446 -9.80 13.28 7.03
CA GLN A 446 -9.35 14.40 7.86
C GLN A 446 -7.83 14.56 7.82
N ILE A 447 -7.09 13.43 7.81
CA ILE A 447 -5.62 13.41 7.69
C ILE A 447 -5.20 13.91 6.31
N ASP A 448 -5.82 13.43 5.23
CA ASP A 448 -5.51 13.86 3.87
C ASP A 448 -5.83 15.35 3.66
N TYR A 449 -6.88 15.88 4.30
CA TYR A 449 -7.13 17.32 4.28
C TYR A 449 -6.02 18.10 4.99
N ALA A 450 -5.54 17.62 6.14
CA ALA A 450 -4.41 18.23 6.83
C ALA A 450 -3.13 18.18 5.99
N ALA A 451 -2.87 17.09 5.27
CA ALA A 451 -1.75 16.99 4.33
C ALA A 451 -1.85 18.03 3.21
N VAL A 452 -3.04 18.23 2.62
CA VAL A 452 -3.26 19.30 1.62
C VAL A 452 -3.05 20.69 2.22
N LEU A 453 -3.46 20.93 3.48
CA LEU A 453 -3.18 22.20 4.16
C LEU A 453 -1.68 22.41 4.38
N GLN A 454 -0.95 21.35 4.75
CA GLN A 454 0.50 21.37 4.89
C GLN A 454 1.19 21.71 3.55
N ASP A 455 0.81 21.04 2.46
CA ASP A 455 1.33 21.30 1.10
C ASP A 455 1.11 22.76 0.66
N ARG A 456 0.06 23.41 1.17
CA ARG A 456 -0.27 24.83 0.93
C ARG A 456 0.48 25.80 1.82
N GLY A 457 1.38 25.32 2.67
CA GLY A 457 2.14 26.11 3.62
C GLY A 457 1.31 26.59 4.82
N LEU A 458 0.30 25.83 5.24
CA LEU A 458 -0.57 26.16 6.38
C LEU A 458 -0.44 25.12 7.53
N PRO A 459 0.77 24.94 8.10
CA PRO A 459 1.03 23.85 9.03
C PRO A 459 0.26 23.98 10.36
N ARG A 460 -0.06 25.19 10.87
CA ARG A 460 -0.91 25.30 12.08
C ARG A 460 -2.36 24.96 11.78
N ALA A 461 -2.85 25.23 10.57
CA ALA A 461 -4.16 24.75 10.15
C ALA A 461 -4.20 23.22 10.06
N ALA A 462 -3.15 22.61 9.50
CA ALA A 462 -2.98 21.16 9.47
C ALA A 462 -2.93 20.55 10.88
N GLU A 463 -2.14 21.14 11.80
CA GLU A 463 -2.05 20.70 13.21
C GLU A 463 -3.42 20.68 13.90
N ARG A 464 -4.20 21.75 13.77
CA ARG A 464 -5.57 21.81 14.33
C ARG A 464 -6.47 20.73 13.75
N GLN A 465 -6.39 20.51 12.44
CA GLN A 465 -7.17 19.50 11.74
C GLN A 465 -6.81 18.08 12.20
N LEU A 466 -5.51 17.78 12.36
CA LEU A 466 -5.03 16.50 12.89
C LEU A 466 -5.42 16.31 14.35
N LYS A 467 -5.37 17.37 15.17
CA LYS A 467 -5.77 17.28 16.57
C LYS A 467 -7.26 16.96 16.73
N ALA A 468 -8.11 17.44 15.81
CA ALA A 468 -9.51 17.04 15.75
C ALA A 468 -9.66 15.58 15.28
N ALA A 469 -8.89 15.15 14.28
CA ALA A 469 -8.91 13.78 13.76
C ALA A 469 -8.43 12.73 14.79
N GLU A 470 -7.56 13.13 15.71
CA GLU A 470 -7.03 12.29 16.80
C GLU A 470 -8.14 11.72 17.69
N ALA A 471 -9.27 12.42 17.86
CA ALA A 471 -10.40 11.94 18.66
C ALA A 471 -11.12 10.72 18.08
N LEU A 472 -10.92 10.40 16.79
CA LEU A 472 -11.55 9.28 16.10
C LEU A 472 -10.80 7.97 16.36
N GLU A 473 -9.51 7.92 16.01
CA GLU A 473 -8.63 6.76 16.18
C GLU A 473 -7.21 7.22 16.58
N PRO A 474 -6.94 7.40 17.88
CA PRO A 474 -5.66 7.96 18.35
C PRO A 474 -4.44 7.11 18.01
N ALA A 475 -4.59 5.79 17.89
CA ALA A 475 -3.51 4.86 17.61
C ALA A 475 -3.17 4.73 16.11
N SER A 476 -3.84 5.48 15.23
CA SER A 476 -3.62 5.40 13.78
C SER A 476 -2.18 5.78 13.39
N LEU A 477 -1.45 4.85 12.77
CA LEU A 477 -0.11 5.11 12.22
C LEU A 477 -0.12 6.22 11.17
N GLN A 478 -1.18 6.34 10.36
CA GLN A 478 -1.28 7.40 9.37
C GLN A 478 -1.41 8.78 10.03
N LEU A 479 -2.22 8.89 11.09
CA LEU A 479 -2.39 10.12 11.84
C LEU A 479 -1.05 10.56 12.45
N GLU A 480 -0.39 9.66 13.19
CA GLU A 480 0.83 9.99 13.93
C GLU A 480 1.98 10.37 12.99
N ARG A 481 2.16 9.64 11.87
CA ARG A 481 3.12 10.03 10.83
C ARG A 481 2.85 11.43 10.28
N GLN A 482 1.57 11.75 10.00
CA GLN A 482 1.21 13.06 9.49
C GLN A 482 1.39 14.16 10.56
N GLN A 483 1.13 13.88 11.84
CA GLN A 483 1.44 14.78 12.95
C GLN A 483 2.95 15.03 13.08
N ALA A 484 3.79 14.01 12.88
CA ALA A 484 5.24 14.15 12.89
C ALA A 484 5.75 15.04 11.74
N TRP A 485 5.19 14.89 10.52
CA TRP A 485 5.48 15.77 9.40
C TRP A 485 5.09 17.22 9.69
N VAL A 486 3.91 17.46 10.26
CA VAL A 486 3.48 18.81 10.64
C VAL A 486 4.34 19.38 11.77
N ALA A 487 4.74 18.56 12.75
CA ALA A 487 5.66 18.95 13.80
C ALA A 487 7.03 19.36 13.25
N LEU A 488 7.53 18.67 12.21
CA LEU A 488 8.76 19.05 11.50
C LEU A 488 8.65 20.46 10.88
N ASP A 489 7.53 20.77 10.21
CA ASP A 489 7.30 22.08 9.58
C ASP A 489 7.11 23.20 10.61
N LEU A 490 6.47 22.88 11.75
CA LEU A 490 6.27 23.81 12.87
C LEU A 490 7.49 23.97 13.77
N GLN A 491 8.57 23.22 13.51
CA GLN A 491 9.80 23.26 14.32
C GLN A 491 9.60 22.72 15.75
N GLU A 492 8.64 21.81 15.92
CA GLU A 492 8.34 21.08 17.16
C GLU A 492 9.20 19.82 17.25
N TRP A 493 10.52 20.00 17.31
CA TRP A 493 11.51 18.92 17.17
C TRP A 493 11.30 17.77 18.15
N ARG A 494 11.05 18.08 19.43
CA ARG A 494 10.82 17.05 20.44
C ARG A 494 9.55 16.24 20.18
N GLN A 495 8.48 16.89 19.72
CA GLN A 495 7.24 16.20 19.36
C GLN A 495 7.48 15.32 18.13
N MET A 496 8.18 15.86 17.13
CA MET A 496 8.57 15.13 15.92
C MET A 496 9.37 13.87 16.25
N ASP A 497 10.33 13.95 17.17
CA ASP A 497 11.13 12.80 17.60
C ASP A 497 10.27 11.74 18.31
N LEU A 498 9.43 12.15 19.26
CA LEU A 498 8.57 11.24 20.02
C LEU A 498 7.57 10.49 19.14
N LEU A 499 6.88 11.22 18.24
CA LEU A 499 5.93 10.62 17.30
C LEU A 499 6.66 9.68 16.33
N THR A 500 7.85 10.07 15.87
CA THR A 500 8.65 9.24 14.96
C THR A 500 9.17 7.97 15.65
N ASP A 501 9.59 8.06 16.92
CA ASP A 501 10.03 6.90 17.71
C ASP A 501 8.91 5.89 17.93
N ASP A 502 7.68 6.35 18.21
CA ASP A 502 6.53 5.46 18.38
C ASP A 502 6.19 4.69 17.10
N VAL A 503 6.07 5.38 15.96
CA VAL A 503 5.76 4.72 14.68
C VAL A 503 6.89 3.79 14.21
N ILE A 504 8.16 4.11 14.52
CA ILE A 504 9.29 3.19 14.27
C ILE A 504 9.17 1.95 15.15
N ALA A 505 8.79 2.11 16.43
CA ALA A 505 8.61 0.99 17.33
C ALA A 505 7.49 0.05 16.87
N ARG A 506 6.37 0.59 16.37
CA ARG A 506 5.19 -0.19 15.94
C ARG A 506 5.27 -0.73 14.51
N SER A 507 5.91 -0.01 13.58
CA SER A 507 6.01 -0.39 12.17
C SER A 507 7.39 -0.11 11.54
N PRO A 508 8.47 -0.72 12.05
CA PRO A 508 9.85 -0.41 11.63
C PRO A 508 10.16 -0.73 10.15
N ARG A 509 9.38 -1.63 9.55
CA ARG A 509 9.57 -2.05 8.14
C ARG A 509 8.62 -1.39 7.15
N ASP A 510 7.68 -0.58 7.62
CA ASP A 510 6.78 0.18 6.76
C ASP A 510 7.54 1.29 6.02
N LEU A 511 7.35 1.39 4.70
CA LEU A 511 8.11 2.30 3.85
C LEU A 511 7.85 3.77 4.18
N ASN A 512 6.62 4.12 4.53
CA ASN A 512 6.24 5.48 4.89
C ASN A 512 6.84 5.89 6.26
N THR A 513 6.94 4.95 7.20
CA THR A 513 7.66 5.10 8.47
C THR A 513 9.16 5.33 8.22
N GLN A 514 9.77 4.55 7.32
CA GLN A 514 11.19 4.74 6.96
C GLN A 514 11.44 6.09 6.27
N ARG A 515 10.50 6.59 5.46
CA ARG A 515 10.59 7.93 4.85
C ARG A 515 10.61 9.03 5.91
N LEU A 516 9.73 8.94 6.91
CA LEU A 516 9.70 9.87 8.04
C LEU A 516 10.99 9.78 8.87
N ALA A 517 11.45 8.56 9.18
CA ALA A 517 12.72 8.34 9.90
C ALA A 517 13.91 8.96 9.17
N LYS A 518 13.98 8.81 7.83
CA LYS A 518 15.01 9.46 6.99
C LYS A 518 14.91 10.98 7.07
N ALA A 519 13.71 11.57 7.04
CA ALA A 519 13.54 13.01 7.18
C ALA A 519 14.01 13.54 8.54
N ARG A 520 13.76 12.77 9.61
CA ARG A 520 14.33 13.02 10.95
C ARG A 520 15.85 12.97 10.94
N GLU A 521 16.46 11.92 10.39
CA GLU A 521 17.92 11.82 10.30
C GLU A 521 18.53 13.02 9.57
N ILE A 522 17.93 13.42 8.45
CA ILE A 522 18.36 14.60 7.67
C ILE A 522 18.24 15.91 8.47
N HIS A 523 17.33 15.99 9.46
CA HIS A 523 17.29 17.12 10.39
C HIS A 523 18.48 17.12 11.37
N HIS A 524 18.95 15.94 11.78
CA HIS A 524 20.09 15.79 12.68
C HIS A 524 21.46 15.83 12.00
N PHE A 525 21.51 15.97 10.67
CA PHE A 525 22.76 16.12 9.94
C PHE A 525 23.41 17.48 10.14
N SER A 526 24.74 17.51 9.95
CA SER A 526 25.47 18.75 9.79
C SER A 526 25.10 19.38 8.44
N GLU A 527 25.16 20.70 8.34
CA GLU A 527 24.75 21.41 7.12
C GLU A 527 25.88 22.32 6.63
N LEU A 528 26.35 22.08 5.40
CA LEU A 528 27.28 22.96 4.69
C LEU A 528 26.51 23.83 3.70
N ARG A 529 26.59 25.14 3.89
CA ARG A 529 26.09 26.16 2.96
C ARG A 529 27.25 26.78 2.21
N LEU A 530 27.12 26.85 0.89
CA LEU A 530 28.08 27.46 -0.02
C LEU A 530 27.35 28.47 -0.91
N SER A 531 27.93 29.64 -1.10
CA SER A 531 27.51 30.62 -2.09
C SER A 531 28.73 31.24 -2.77
N VAL A 532 28.72 31.30 -4.09
CA VAL A 532 29.79 31.88 -4.91
C VAL A 532 29.17 32.79 -5.96
N GLY A 533 29.59 34.05 -5.99
CA GLY A 533 29.21 35.02 -7.02
C GLY A 533 30.44 35.46 -7.79
N LYS A 534 30.33 35.53 -9.12
CA LYS A 534 31.40 36.06 -9.98
C LYS A 534 30.83 36.93 -11.10
N GLY A 535 31.19 38.21 -11.09
CA GLY A 535 30.96 39.10 -12.22
C GLY A 535 31.90 38.78 -13.36
N LEU A 536 31.33 38.56 -14.52
CA LEU A 536 32.03 38.35 -15.78
C LEU A 536 32.29 39.69 -16.48
N HIS A 537 31.32 40.61 -16.40
CA HIS A 537 31.41 41.94 -16.98
C HIS A 537 30.54 42.91 -16.17
N SER A 538 31.08 44.08 -15.86
CA SER A 538 30.32 45.18 -15.24
C SER A 538 30.98 46.49 -15.62
N ASP A 539 30.19 47.46 -16.07
CA ASP A 539 30.61 48.83 -16.35
C ASP A 539 29.94 49.83 -15.38
N ASN A 540 29.47 49.35 -14.22
CA ASN A 540 28.71 50.12 -13.25
C ASN A 540 29.48 50.50 -11.96
N PRO A 541 29.11 51.56 -11.23
CA PRO A 541 29.85 52.06 -10.06
C PRO A 541 29.52 51.32 -8.75
N VAL A 542 28.56 50.38 -8.78
CA VAL A 542 28.06 49.61 -7.62
C VAL A 542 28.82 48.29 -7.47
N SER A 543 28.97 47.53 -8.56
CA SER A 543 29.76 46.30 -8.67
C SER A 543 31.07 46.57 -9.41
N GLY A 544 32.20 46.16 -8.85
CA GLY A 544 33.50 46.32 -9.53
C GLY A 544 33.65 45.37 -10.72
N THR A 545 34.51 45.70 -11.67
CA THR A 545 34.87 44.79 -12.78
C THR A 545 35.50 43.51 -12.24
N HIS A 546 35.03 42.34 -12.70
CA HIS A 546 35.46 41.02 -12.23
C HIS A 546 35.35 40.83 -10.71
N ASP A 547 34.20 41.19 -10.13
CA ASP A 547 33.94 40.93 -8.73
C ASP A 547 33.84 39.41 -8.44
N LEU A 548 34.23 39.05 -7.23
CA LEU A 548 34.19 37.68 -6.72
C LEU A 548 33.71 37.74 -5.28
N SER A 549 32.60 37.08 -4.99
CA SER A 549 32.10 36.82 -3.65
C SER A 549 32.10 35.32 -3.38
N PHE A 550 32.43 34.95 -2.15
CA PHE A 550 32.45 33.58 -1.67
C PHE A 550 32.01 33.56 -0.21
N GLU A 551 31.04 32.71 0.10
CA GLU A 551 30.56 32.46 1.44
C GLU A 551 30.49 30.95 1.67
N THR A 552 31.02 30.53 2.81
CA THR A 552 30.90 29.17 3.31
C THR A 552 30.51 29.21 4.79
N ALA A 553 29.52 28.43 5.16
CA ALA A 553 29.10 28.25 6.55
C ALA A 553 28.84 26.76 6.81
N ILE A 554 29.34 26.26 7.93
CA ILE A 554 29.08 24.90 8.40
C ILE A 554 28.31 25.00 9.71
N TYR A 555 27.18 24.32 9.77
CA TYR A 555 26.32 24.21 10.95
C TYR A 555 26.47 22.81 11.55
N SER A 556 26.54 22.75 12.88
CA SER A 556 26.49 21.50 13.64
C SER A 556 25.12 20.83 13.52
N PRO A 557 25.02 19.55 13.90
CA PRO A 557 23.75 18.95 14.29
C PRO A 557 23.02 19.80 15.35
N PRO A 558 21.69 19.71 15.45
CA PRO A 558 20.94 20.30 16.55
C PRO A 558 21.44 19.82 17.92
N ILE A 559 21.59 20.75 18.85
CA ILE A 559 21.96 20.56 20.26
C ILE A 559 20.76 21.00 21.09
N ALA A 560 20.32 20.15 22.02
CA ALA A 560 19.11 20.41 22.82
C ALA A 560 17.93 20.84 21.92
N ASP A 561 17.72 20.08 20.84
CA ASP A 561 16.65 20.16 19.86
C ASP A 561 16.65 21.41 18.95
N SER A 562 16.87 22.61 19.50
CA SER A 562 16.68 23.88 18.79
C SER A 562 17.95 24.70 18.56
N TRP A 563 19.11 24.31 19.09
CA TRP A 563 20.33 25.10 18.96
C TRP A 563 21.29 24.50 17.94
N ARG A 564 21.96 25.33 17.15
CA ARG A 564 23.10 24.89 16.32
C ARG A 564 24.26 25.84 16.49
N LEU A 565 25.46 25.30 16.51
CA LEU A 565 26.68 26.09 16.38
C LEU A 565 27.01 26.21 14.90
N PHE A 566 27.51 27.35 14.48
CA PHE A 566 28.00 27.50 13.11
C PHE A 566 29.28 28.33 13.03
N GLY A 567 30.02 28.13 11.96
CA GLY A 567 31.23 28.88 11.67
C GLY A 567 31.53 28.89 10.18
N GLY A 568 32.23 29.91 9.73
CA GLY A 568 32.41 30.11 8.31
C GLY A 568 33.36 31.23 7.93
N HIS A 569 33.45 31.42 6.62
CA HIS A 569 34.26 32.45 6.00
C HIS A 569 33.51 33.13 4.86
N ARG A 570 33.54 34.46 4.85
CA ARG A 570 33.02 35.32 3.79
C ARG A 570 34.17 36.10 3.16
N PHE A 571 34.19 36.15 1.84
CA PHE A 571 35.17 36.87 1.06
C PHE A 571 34.47 37.65 -0.05
N ALA A 572 34.88 38.89 -0.26
CA ALA A 572 34.47 39.69 -1.40
C ALA A 572 35.67 40.46 -1.96
N LYS A 573 35.77 40.54 -3.29
CA LYS A 573 36.79 41.31 -4.00
C LYS A 573 36.19 41.94 -5.25
N GLY A 574 36.61 43.15 -5.59
CA GLY A 574 36.20 43.84 -6.82
C GLY A 574 37.27 44.82 -7.30
N ASN A 575 37.33 45.08 -8.60
CA ASN A 575 38.23 46.08 -9.17
C ASN A 575 37.43 47.33 -9.57
N PHE A 576 37.79 48.47 -8.99
CA PHE A 576 37.20 49.78 -9.30
C PHE A 576 38.21 50.64 -10.07
N GLU A 577 37.79 51.76 -10.63
CA GLU A 577 38.68 52.70 -11.34
C GLU A 577 39.85 53.16 -10.45
N GLU A 578 39.61 53.33 -9.15
CA GLU A 578 40.63 53.74 -8.18
C GLU A 578 41.46 52.55 -7.63
N GLY A 579 41.20 51.33 -8.08
CA GLY A 579 41.96 50.12 -7.72
C GLY A 579 41.14 49.03 -7.01
N LYS A 580 41.84 48.05 -6.45
CA LYS A 580 41.23 46.80 -5.92
C LYS A 580 40.68 47.01 -4.51
N GLY A 581 39.42 46.62 -4.29
CA GLY A 581 38.81 46.51 -2.97
C GLY A 581 38.66 45.04 -2.55
N SER A 582 38.89 44.73 -1.27
CA SER A 582 38.63 43.39 -0.72
C SER A 582 38.12 43.46 0.71
N ARG A 583 37.25 42.51 1.05
CA ARG A 583 36.73 42.24 2.39
C ARG A 583 36.91 40.76 2.70
N ARG A 584 37.46 40.45 3.87
CA ARG A 584 37.53 39.08 4.38
C ARG A 584 36.87 39.04 5.75
N GLN A 585 36.07 38.03 6.02
CA GLN A 585 35.35 37.90 7.27
C GLN A 585 35.40 36.45 7.72
N LEU A 586 35.93 36.22 8.92
CA LEU A 586 35.79 34.96 9.63
C LEU A 586 34.72 35.14 10.68
N PHE A 587 33.79 34.19 10.78
CA PHE A 587 32.65 34.31 11.67
C PHE A 587 32.31 32.98 12.34
N ALA A 588 31.72 33.08 13.52
CA ALA A 588 31.14 31.98 14.24
C ALA A 588 29.96 32.48 15.07
N GLY A 589 29.01 31.59 15.35
CA GLY A 589 27.78 31.99 15.99
C GLY A 589 26.93 30.82 16.46
N ILE A 590 25.75 31.18 16.94
CA ILE A 590 24.72 30.27 17.39
C ILE A 590 23.41 30.57 16.67
N GLU A 591 22.73 29.52 16.24
CA GLU A 591 21.36 29.53 15.74
C GLU A 591 20.45 28.96 16.81
N TRP A 592 19.29 29.58 17.00
CA TRP A 592 18.20 29.13 17.85
C TRP A 592 16.91 29.06 17.03
N ARG A 593 16.30 27.88 16.95
CA ARG A 593 15.17 27.61 16.06
C ARG A 593 14.11 26.75 16.75
N PRO A 594 13.36 27.28 17.73
CA PRO A 594 12.20 26.59 18.34
C PRO A 594 10.93 26.76 17.48
N ARG A 595 9.80 26.22 17.96
CA ARG A 595 8.48 26.52 17.39
C ARG A 595 8.26 28.03 17.23
N ASP A 596 7.81 28.42 16.03
CA ASP A 596 7.37 29.77 15.68
C ASP A 596 8.45 30.87 15.77
N ALA A 597 9.72 30.54 16.05
CA ALA A 597 10.77 31.53 16.18
C ALA A 597 12.08 31.05 15.57
N TRP A 598 12.85 32.00 15.06
CA TRP A 598 14.20 31.74 14.59
C TRP A 598 15.09 32.92 14.98
N GLY A 599 16.31 32.64 15.42
CA GLY A 599 17.28 33.65 15.83
C GLY A 599 18.69 33.19 15.54
N GLU A 600 19.55 34.14 15.15
CA GLU A 600 20.95 33.90 14.87
C GLU A 600 21.79 35.02 15.47
N LEU A 601 22.83 34.65 16.22
CA LEU A 601 23.84 35.57 16.72
C LEU A 601 25.19 35.18 16.11
N GLU A 602 25.76 36.09 15.35
CA GLU A 602 27.06 35.92 14.70
C GLU A 602 28.06 36.96 15.25
N LEU A 603 29.24 36.47 15.61
CA LEU A 603 30.41 37.28 15.91
C LEU A 603 31.45 37.09 14.81
N SER A 604 32.06 38.18 14.37
CA SER A 604 33.00 38.12 13.24
C SER A 604 34.20 39.04 13.37
N SER A 605 35.30 38.65 12.73
CA SER A 605 36.46 39.51 12.49
C SER A 605 36.46 39.91 11.02
N VAL A 606 36.22 41.19 10.74
CA VAL A 606 36.12 41.74 9.39
C VAL A 606 37.40 42.48 9.03
N ASN A 607 38.15 41.95 8.07
CA ASN A 607 39.30 42.59 7.45
C ASN A 607 38.86 43.42 6.25
N PHE A 608 39.11 44.73 6.28
CA PHE A 608 38.96 45.63 5.14
C PHE A 608 39.91 46.83 5.30
N HIS A 609 40.32 47.45 4.18
CA HIS A 609 41.26 48.59 4.20
C HIS A 609 42.57 48.34 5.00
N GLY A 610 43.05 47.09 5.04
CA GLY A 610 44.24 46.72 5.81
C GLY A 610 44.04 46.62 7.33
N GLU A 611 42.82 46.88 7.84
CA GLU A 611 42.48 46.82 9.26
C GLU A 611 41.55 45.63 9.56
N ASN A 612 41.67 45.05 10.76
CA ASN A 612 40.72 44.09 11.30
C ASN A 612 39.80 44.77 12.31
N LYS A 613 38.47 44.65 12.11
CA LYS A 613 37.46 45.21 13.02
C LYS A 613 36.46 44.14 13.45
N PRO A 614 36.00 44.16 14.71
CA PRO A 614 34.97 43.24 15.17
C PRO A 614 33.60 43.60 14.56
N GLY A 615 32.95 42.61 13.96
CA GLY A 615 31.58 42.65 13.46
C GLY A 615 30.65 41.82 14.35
N VAL A 616 29.38 42.19 14.34
CA VAL A 616 28.31 41.48 15.05
C VAL A 616 27.07 41.51 14.17
N ARG A 617 26.36 40.39 14.06
CA ARG A 617 25.06 40.32 13.41
C ARG A 617 24.09 39.58 14.34
N LEU A 618 22.92 40.19 14.53
CA LEU A 618 21.80 39.59 15.24
C LEU A 618 20.61 39.59 14.29
N SER A 619 20.12 38.42 13.92
CA SER A 619 18.94 38.25 13.09
C SER A 619 17.88 37.49 13.88
N ALA A 620 16.61 37.87 13.76
CA ALA A 620 15.52 37.16 14.40
C ALA A 620 14.23 37.26 13.56
N ALA A 621 13.42 36.21 13.62
CA ALA A 621 12.11 36.14 12.98
C ALA A 621 11.10 35.42 13.91
N HIS A 622 9.83 35.77 13.78
CA HIS A 622 8.73 35.16 14.51
C HIS A 622 7.51 34.97 13.61
N ASP A 623 6.97 33.76 13.62
CA ASP A 623 5.78 33.38 12.90
C ASP A 623 4.54 33.59 13.78
N VAL A 624 3.80 34.66 13.53
CA VAL A 624 2.59 35.01 14.30
C VAL A 624 1.46 34.01 14.02
N ASN A 625 1.36 33.57 12.76
CA ASN A 625 0.47 32.52 12.27
C ASN A 625 0.94 32.07 10.88
N ASP A 626 0.19 31.16 10.24
CA ASP A 626 0.53 30.65 8.90
C ASP A 626 0.60 31.73 7.81
N ARG A 627 0.10 32.96 8.07
CA ARG A 627 0.04 34.04 7.09
C ARG A 627 0.97 35.21 7.37
N TRP A 628 1.43 35.39 8.60
CA TRP A 628 2.18 36.57 9.00
C TRP A 628 3.44 36.17 9.73
N GLN A 629 4.57 36.65 9.20
CA GLN A 629 5.87 36.52 9.79
C GLN A 629 6.52 37.89 9.88
N LEU A 630 7.10 38.20 11.03
CA LEU A 630 7.85 39.43 11.26
C LEU A 630 9.30 39.09 11.58
N GLY A 631 10.22 39.97 11.22
CA GLY A 631 11.62 39.77 11.58
C GLY A 631 12.43 41.04 11.50
N GLY A 632 13.67 40.93 11.95
CA GLY A 632 14.61 42.04 11.96
C GLY A 632 16.04 41.57 12.03
N GLU A 633 16.93 42.49 11.70
CA GLU A 633 18.37 42.26 11.64
C GLU A 633 19.12 43.51 12.08
N LEU A 634 20.11 43.32 12.94
CA LEU A 634 21.03 44.37 13.38
C LEU A 634 22.46 43.93 13.08
N GLU A 635 23.20 44.76 12.35
CA GLU A 635 24.57 44.49 11.94
C GLU A 635 25.51 45.64 12.32
N ARG A 636 26.62 45.28 12.97
CA ARG A 636 27.81 46.13 13.08
C ARG A 636 28.78 45.74 11.97
N ILE A 637 29.16 46.70 11.12
CA ILE A 637 29.90 46.47 9.87
C ILE A 637 29.08 45.57 8.93
N SER A 638 28.00 46.16 8.43
CA SER A 638 26.98 45.47 7.64
C SER A 638 27.55 44.83 6.38
N GLN A 639 27.01 43.66 6.05
CA GLN A 639 27.36 42.96 4.82
C GLN A 639 26.90 43.71 3.57
N GLN A 640 25.87 44.55 3.70
CA GLN A 640 25.35 45.43 2.64
C GLN A 640 26.18 46.71 2.45
N THR A 641 27.27 46.91 3.22
CA THR A 641 28.16 48.04 3.00
C THR A 641 28.83 47.91 1.62
N PRO A 642 28.73 48.91 0.72
CA PRO A 642 29.36 48.85 -0.59
C PRO A 642 30.86 48.58 -0.50
N LEU A 643 31.38 47.65 -1.32
CA LEU A 643 32.79 47.27 -1.28
C LEU A 643 33.72 48.46 -1.61
N ARG A 644 33.28 49.39 -2.45
CA ARG A 644 33.98 50.65 -2.75
C ARG A 644 34.05 51.59 -1.53
N ALA A 645 33.06 51.56 -0.63
CA ALA A 645 33.09 52.30 0.64
C ALA A 645 34.11 51.66 1.60
N LEU A 646 34.08 50.34 1.74
CA LEU A 646 35.02 49.59 2.58
C LEU A 646 36.48 49.77 2.12
N ARG A 647 36.73 49.81 0.80
CA ARG A 647 38.06 50.13 0.24
C ARG A 647 38.59 51.47 0.77
N ASN A 648 37.73 52.46 0.99
CA ASN A 648 38.08 53.80 1.46
C ASN A 648 37.97 53.94 2.99
N GLY A 649 37.97 52.83 3.74
CA GLY A 649 37.89 52.86 5.21
C GLY A 649 36.51 53.20 5.77
N VAL A 650 35.48 53.30 4.93
CA VAL A 650 34.12 53.63 5.34
C VAL A 650 33.31 52.35 5.55
N SER A 651 32.79 52.16 6.77
CA SER A 651 31.91 51.04 7.12
C SER A 651 30.53 51.54 7.55
N ALA A 652 29.49 50.71 7.41
CA ALA A 652 28.15 51.04 7.90
C ALA A 652 27.68 50.07 8.99
N ASN A 653 26.93 50.58 9.96
CA ASN A 653 26.09 49.75 10.83
C ASN A 653 24.66 49.83 10.30
N ARG A 654 23.95 48.70 10.26
CA ARG A 654 22.61 48.59 9.66
C ARG A 654 21.62 48.02 10.66
N GLY A 655 20.40 48.54 10.65
CA GLY A 655 19.24 47.89 11.25
C GLY A 655 18.14 47.74 10.20
N GLU A 656 17.53 46.57 10.13
CA GLU A 656 16.44 46.23 9.21
C GLU A 656 15.29 45.58 9.97
N GLY A 657 14.06 45.92 9.58
CA GLY A 657 12.85 45.25 10.00
C GLY A 657 12.01 44.89 8.79
N TRP A 658 11.37 43.72 8.80
CA TRP A 658 10.54 43.26 7.70
C TRP A 658 9.28 42.55 8.18
N LEU A 659 8.26 42.59 7.32
CA LEU A 659 6.98 41.93 7.50
C LEU A 659 6.67 41.13 6.23
N ARG A 660 6.38 39.85 6.40
CA ARG A 660 5.99 38.93 5.33
C ARG A 660 4.53 38.54 5.52
N TRP A 661 3.75 38.70 4.46
CA TRP A 661 2.40 38.18 4.33
C TRP A 661 2.39 37.02 3.33
N TYR A 662 2.00 35.85 3.79
CA TYR A 662 1.85 34.64 3.00
C TYR A 662 0.36 34.27 2.95
N GLN A 663 -0.22 34.16 1.77
CA GLN A 663 -1.59 33.66 1.66
C GLN A 663 -1.62 32.14 1.48
N ASN A 664 -0.76 31.64 0.59
CA ASN A 664 -0.58 30.25 0.18
C ASN A 664 0.60 30.15 -0.82
N GLU A 665 0.86 28.98 -1.40
CA GLU A 665 1.98 28.70 -2.31
C GLU A 665 2.03 29.58 -3.56
N ARG A 666 0.93 30.27 -3.88
CA ARG A 666 0.77 31.12 -5.06
C ARG A 666 1.00 32.60 -4.77
N ARG A 667 0.90 33.02 -3.52
CA ARG A 667 0.88 34.46 -3.19
C ARG A 667 1.60 34.78 -1.89
N GLU A 668 2.60 35.62 -2.04
CA GLU A 668 3.44 36.11 -0.95
C GLU A 668 3.87 37.55 -1.23
N TYR A 669 3.92 38.37 -0.17
CA TYR A 669 4.47 39.71 -0.21
C TYR A 669 5.34 39.99 1.00
N ARG A 670 6.45 40.69 0.81
CA ARG A 670 7.35 41.10 1.87
C ARG A 670 7.65 42.59 1.78
N VAL A 671 7.51 43.29 2.89
CA VAL A 671 7.90 44.68 3.07
C VAL A 671 9.09 44.72 4.01
N SER A 672 10.16 45.41 3.64
CA SER A 672 11.31 45.68 4.52
C SER A 672 11.65 47.16 4.58
N VAL A 673 12.14 47.57 5.74
CA VAL A 673 12.62 48.92 6.02
C VAL A 673 13.97 48.80 6.69
N ALA A 674 14.97 49.49 6.18
CA ALA A 674 16.31 49.49 6.74
C ALA A 674 16.87 50.90 6.90
N ALA A 675 17.71 51.06 7.92
CA ALA A 675 18.46 52.27 8.19
C ALA A 675 19.94 51.91 8.41
N SER A 676 20.82 52.57 7.68
CA SER A 676 22.27 52.38 7.77
C SER A 676 22.96 53.68 8.16
N ARG A 677 23.91 53.60 9.10
CA ARG A 677 24.76 54.71 9.54
C ARG A 677 26.21 54.41 9.16
N PHE A 678 26.75 55.20 8.25
CA PHE A 678 28.12 55.09 7.77
C PHE A 678 29.08 55.90 8.65
N THR A 679 30.35 55.50 8.69
CA THR A 679 31.41 56.21 9.43
C THR A 679 31.77 57.57 8.83
N ASP A 680 31.43 57.81 7.57
CA ASP A 680 31.56 59.09 6.87
C ASP A 680 30.39 60.07 7.14
N HIS A 681 29.54 59.73 8.12
CA HIS A 681 28.33 60.47 8.52
C HIS A 681 27.17 60.40 7.52
N ASN A 682 27.25 59.58 6.47
CA ASN A 682 26.09 59.28 5.64
C ASN A 682 25.05 58.44 6.42
N ARG A 683 23.78 58.80 6.27
CA ARG A 683 22.63 58.05 6.77
C ARG A 683 21.79 57.62 5.58
N ARG A 684 21.66 56.31 5.40
CA ARG A 684 20.86 55.70 4.33
C ARG A 684 19.59 55.11 4.92
N GLN A 685 18.46 55.39 4.29
CA GLN A 685 17.18 54.74 4.55
C GLN A 685 16.76 53.99 3.29
N GLU A 686 16.28 52.77 3.45
CA GLU A 686 15.88 51.89 2.36
C GLU A 686 14.51 51.29 2.66
N TYR A 687 13.66 51.24 1.65
CA TYR A 687 12.32 50.66 1.70
C TYR A 687 12.20 49.69 0.53
N THR A 688 11.77 48.46 0.78
CA THR A 688 11.58 47.47 -0.28
C THR A 688 10.24 46.77 -0.10
N LEU A 689 9.49 46.62 -1.19
CA LEU A 689 8.34 45.73 -1.32
C LEU A 689 8.70 44.71 -2.41
N SER A 690 8.64 43.44 -2.07
CA SER A 690 8.72 42.35 -3.04
C SER A 690 7.47 41.48 -2.95
N GLY A 691 7.12 40.82 -4.05
CA GLY A 691 6.03 39.87 -4.06
C GLY A 691 6.24 38.73 -5.03
N LYS A 692 5.36 37.73 -4.91
CA LYS A 692 5.24 36.59 -5.81
C LYS A 692 3.75 36.32 -6.05
N GLU A 693 3.38 36.17 -7.32
CA GLU A 693 2.04 35.82 -7.76
C GLU A 693 2.10 34.72 -8.82
N ARG A 694 1.58 33.53 -8.53
CA ARG A 694 1.55 32.42 -9.49
C ARG A 694 0.46 32.61 -10.54
N LEU A 695 0.89 32.88 -11.77
CA LEU A 695 0.03 33.13 -12.93
C LEU A 695 -0.43 31.82 -13.59
N TRP A 696 0.49 30.87 -13.77
CA TRP A 696 0.23 29.60 -14.45
C TRP A 696 0.98 28.46 -13.76
N GLN A 697 0.40 27.27 -13.79
CA GLN A 697 1.10 26.02 -13.43
C GLN A 697 0.68 24.82 -14.29
N THR A 698 1.61 23.90 -14.49
CA THR A 698 1.43 22.54 -14.99
C THR A 698 2.19 21.59 -14.06
N PRO A 699 2.12 20.25 -14.25
CA PRO A 699 2.87 19.32 -13.41
C PRO A 699 4.39 19.53 -13.45
N TRP A 700 4.94 20.07 -14.54
CA TRP A 700 6.38 20.26 -14.74
C TRP A 700 6.81 21.73 -14.78
N LEU A 701 5.87 22.69 -14.84
CA LEU A 701 6.19 24.09 -15.07
C LEU A 701 5.36 25.03 -14.19
N THR A 702 6.00 26.02 -13.57
CA THR A 702 5.31 27.14 -12.93
C THR A 702 5.76 28.47 -13.53
N LEU A 703 4.80 29.39 -13.67
CA LEU A 703 5.03 30.78 -14.10
C LEU A 703 4.59 31.71 -12.98
N ASP A 704 5.55 32.42 -12.40
CA ASP A 704 5.33 33.35 -11.30
C ASP A 704 5.66 34.79 -11.76
N LEU A 705 4.83 35.76 -11.36
CA LEU A 705 5.09 37.19 -11.47
C LEU A 705 5.72 37.68 -10.17
N GLN A 706 6.82 38.42 -10.29
CA GLN A 706 7.58 38.98 -9.17
C GLN A 706 7.56 40.51 -9.26
N PRO A 707 6.57 41.19 -8.64
CA PRO A 707 6.58 42.63 -8.50
C PRO A 707 7.61 43.08 -7.46
N GLY A 708 8.26 44.21 -7.72
CA GLY A 708 9.23 44.83 -6.82
C GLY A 708 9.14 46.34 -6.83
N LEU A 709 9.19 46.96 -5.65
CA LEU A 709 9.40 48.39 -5.45
C LEU A 709 10.56 48.56 -4.47
N ALA A 710 11.53 49.40 -4.81
CA ALA A 710 12.62 49.76 -3.90
C ALA A 710 12.83 51.27 -3.92
N ALA A 711 13.01 51.88 -2.76
CA ALA A 711 13.30 53.30 -2.64
C ALA A 711 14.37 53.52 -1.59
N SER A 712 15.30 54.43 -1.85
CA SER A 712 16.30 54.83 -0.86
C SER A 712 16.46 56.34 -0.76
N ALA A 713 16.95 56.79 0.39
CA ALA A 713 17.33 58.17 0.62
C ALA A 713 18.65 58.21 1.39
N ASN A 714 19.59 59.03 0.91
CA ASN A 714 20.90 59.21 1.55
C ASN A 714 21.04 60.66 2.02
N SER A 715 21.60 60.86 3.21
CA SER A 715 21.87 62.20 3.73
C SER A 715 23.10 62.86 3.08
N ARG A 716 23.95 62.07 2.43
CA ARG A 716 25.18 62.53 1.75
C ARG A 716 25.27 61.90 0.36
N THR A 717 25.57 62.73 -0.64
CA THR A 717 25.78 62.31 -2.05
C THR A 717 27.22 62.46 -2.51
N ASP A 718 27.98 63.36 -1.88
CA ASP A 718 29.41 63.52 -2.14
C ASP A 718 30.19 62.46 -1.35
N THR A 719 30.23 61.25 -1.92
CA THR A 719 30.82 60.04 -1.35
C THR A 719 31.59 59.28 -2.42
N THR A 720 32.57 58.47 -2.00
CA THR A 720 33.39 57.64 -2.91
C THR A 720 32.70 56.35 -3.38
N TYR A 721 31.41 56.20 -3.11
CA TYR A 721 30.59 55.05 -3.45
C TYR A 721 29.21 55.53 -3.92
N TYR A 722 28.46 54.65 -4.58
CA TYR A 722 27.14 54.97 -5.07
C TYR A 722 26.18 55.32 -3.92
N SER A 723 25.74 56.59 -3.88
CA SER A 723 24.91 57.16 -2.80
C SER A 723 23.95 58.24 -3.37
N PRO A 724 22.88 57.84 -4.08
CA PRO A 724 21.92 58.79 -4.64
C PRO A 724 21.17 59.53 -3.52
N ALA A 725 20.87 60.83 -3.69
CA ALA A 725 20.13 61.59 -2.68
C ALA A 725 18.78 60.94 -2.37
N ARG A 726 18.05 60.57 -3.43
CA ARG A 726 16.84 59.77 -3.39
C ARG A 726 16.73 58.98 -4.68
N ASP A 727 16.24 57.75 -4.59
CA ASP A 727 15.91 56.94 -5.75
C ASP A 727 14.62 56.12 -5.54
N LEU A 728 14.07 55.65 -6.65
CA LEU A 728 12.91 54.77 -6.70
C LEU A 728 13.06 53.83 -7.90
N ALA A 729 13.01 52.53 -7.63
CA ALA A 729 12.96 51.47 -8.61
C ALA A 729 11.59 50.79 -8.54
N ALA A 730 10.95 50.61 -9.69
CA ALA A 730 9.76 49.78 -9.83
C ALA A 730 10.02 48.71 -10.89
N THR A 731 9.91 47.45 -10.53
CA THR A 731 10.25 46.30 -11.37
C THR A 731 9.15 45.26 -11.39
N ALA A 732 9.01 44.56 -12.51
CA ALA A 732 8.22 43.35 -12.62
C ALA A 732 9.03 42.31 -13.42
N ALA A 733 9.16 41.11 -12.87
CA ALA A 733 9.81 39.98 -13.52
C ALA A 733 8.85 38.79 -13.64
N LEU A 734 9.01 38.02 -14.71
CA LEU A 734 8.39 36.72 -14.88
C LEU A 734 9.46 35.66 -14.67
N THR A 735 9.13 34.67 -13.84
CA THR A 735 9.99 33.53 -13.55
C THR A 735 9.29 32.26 -14.02
N VAL A 736 9.97 31.50 -14.86
CA VAL A 736 9.55 30.17 -15.32
C VAL A 736 10.46 29.15 -14.68
N ASP A 737 9.89 28.30 -13.83
CA ASP A 737 10.58 27.13 -13.27
C ASP A 737 10.08 25.88 -14.01
N HIS A 738 10.99 25.11 -14.60
CA HIS A 738 10.70 23.93 -15.40
C HIS A 738 11.47 22.72 -14.88
N THR A 739 10.76 21.68 -14.46
CA THR A 739 11.33 20.39 -14.07
C THR A 739 11.70 19.60 -15.32
N LEU A 740 13.00 19.37 -15.51
CA LEU A 740 13.56 18.63 -16.64
C LEU A 740 13.56 17.12 -16.40
N TYR A 741 13.80 16.72 -15.16
CA TYR A 741 13.89 15.32 -14.76
C TYR A 741 13.47 15.15 -13.31
N GLN A 742 12.73 14.08 -13.04
CA GLN A 742 12.33 13.70 -11.70
C GLN A 742 12.35 12.18 -11.55
N ARG A 743 13.03 11.70 -10.50
CA ARG A 743 13.04 10.30 -10.09
C ARG A 743 13.19 10.21 -8.58
N TYR A 744 12.08 9.97 -7.91
CA TYR A 744 11.94 9.94 -6.46
C TYR A 744 12.54 11.19 -5.82
N ASP A 745 13.57 11.04 -4.98
CA ASP A 745 14.23 12.13 -4.24
C ASP A 745 15.22 12.93 -5.11
N THR A 746 15.24 12.73 -6.43
CA THR A 746 16.11 13.43 -7.37
C THR A 746 15.29 14.27 -8.35
N VAL A 747 15.54 15.59 -8.35
CA VAL A 747 14.86 16.55 -9.21
C VAL A 747 15.89 17.47 -9.85
N TRP A 748 15.87 17.56 -11.18
CA TRP A 748 16.66 18.53 -11.94
C TRP A 748 15.71 19.50 -12.64
N SER A 749 15.94 20.79 -12.45
CA SER A 749 15.11 21.86 -12.95
C SER A 749 15.95 22.95 -13.60
N GLN A 750 15.32 23.72 -14.48
CA GLN A 750 15.87 24.96 -15.02
C GLN A 750 14.94 26.12 -14.70
N GLN A 751 15.54 27.29 -14.52
CA GLN A 751 14.84 28.53 -14.23
C GLN A 751 15.18 29.58 -15.28
N LEU A 752 14.16 30.26 -15.78
CA LEU A 752 14.27 31.42 -16.65
C LEU A 752 13.65 32.62 -15.94
N LEU A 753 14.37 33.73 -15.87
CA LEU A 753 13.89 34.98 -15.32
C LEU A 753 13.98 36.05 -16.41
N ALA A 754 12.89 36.78 -16.63
CA ALA A 754 12.88 37.91 -17.55
C ALA A 754 12.02 39.03 -16.99
N GLY A 755 12.57 40.23 -16.89
CA GLY A 755 11.87 41.34 -16.27
C GLY A 755 12.33 42.70 -16.76
N GLY A 756 11.53 43.69 -16.40
CA GLY A 756 11.79 45.08 -16.73
C GLY A 756 11.25 46.00 -15.65
N GLY A 757 11.62 47.27 -15.74
CA GLY A 757 11.20 48.26 -14.77
C GLY A 757 11.63 49.67 -15.13
N SER A 758 11.38 50.58 -14.20
CA SER A 758 11.81 51.97 -14.27
C SER A 758 12.61 52.31 -13.02
N TYR A 759 13.70 53.03 -13.21
CA TYR A 759 14.53 53.59 -12.16
C TYR A 759 14.52 55.11 -12.27
N TRP A 760 14.17 55.78 -11.20
CA TRP A 760 14.24 57.23 -11.06
C TRP A 760 15.23 57.58 -9.97
N GLN A 761 16.11 58.54 -10.25
CA GLN A 761 17.08 59.08 -9.31
C GLN A 761 16.95 60.60 -9.28
N LYS A 762 16.99 61.19 -8.09
CA LYS A 762 16.94 62.65 -7.94
C LYS A 762 18.10 63.30 -8.72
N ASN A 763 17.78 64.35 -9.48
CA ASN A 763 18.68 65.08 -10.39
C ASN A 763 19.09 64.33 -11.67
N HIS A 764 18.48 63.17 -11.96
CA HIS A 764 18.68 62.43 -13.21
C HIS A 764 17.32 62.07 -13.84
N ALA A 765 17.32 61.84 -15.15
CA ALA A 765 16.13 61.34 -15.83
C ALA A 765 15.83 59.89 -15.43
N ALA A 766 14.55 59.52 -15.41
CA ALA A 766 14.16 58.12 -15.21
C ALA A 766 14.64 57.28 -16.41
N GLY A 767 15.03 56.03 -16.15
CA GLY A 767 15.48 55.11 -17.19
C GLY A 767 15.05 53.67 -16.96
N ALA A 768 15.12 52.88 -18.02
CA ALA A 768 14.62 51.51 -18.00
C ALA A 768 15.59 50.53 -17.32
N ILE A 769 15.02 49.68 -16.47
CA ILE A 769 15.65 48.47 -15.93
C ILE A 769 15.30 47.30 -16.87
N THR A 770 16.27 46.45 -17.14
CA THR A 770 16.08 45.18 -17.86
C THR A 770 16.84 44.09 -17.11
N THR A 771 16.23 42.92 -16.91
CA THR A 771 16.87 41.78 -16.26
C THR A 771 16.54 40.50 -17.01
N LEU A 772 17.55 39.65 -17.19
CA LEU A 772 17.45 38.32 -17.75
C LEU A 772 18.28 37.36 -16.90
N GLY A 773 17.76 36.17 -16.63
CA GLY A 773 18.45 35.14 -15.88
C GLY A 773 18.15 33.76 -16.45
N TYR A 774 19.16 32.90 -16.47
CA TYR A 774 19.00 31.48 -16.76
C TYR A 774 19.83 30.66 -15.80
N GLY A 775 19.23 29.65 -15.20
CA GLY A 775 19.90 28.78 -14.26
C GLY A 775 19.37 27.36 -14.26
N GLN A 776 20.10 26.48 -13.58
CA GLN A 776 19.71 25.11 -13.33
C GLN A 776 19.91 24.77 -11.87
N ARG A 777 19.06 23.90 -11.33
CA ARG A 777 19.10 23.44 -9.94
C ARG A 777 18.91 21.92 -9.87
N LEU A 778 19.77 21.26 -9.12
CA LEU A 778 19.76 19.83 -8.86
C LEU A 778 19.52 19.58 -7.37
N ARG A 779 18.40 18.90 -7.07
CA ARG A 779 18.12 18.31 -5.76
C ARG A 779 18.37 16.81 -5.84
N TRP A 780 19.19 16.28 -4.94
CA TRP A 780 19.59 14.88 -4.95
C TRP A 780 19.48 14.24 -3.56
N ASN A 781 18.70 13.17 -3.48
CA ASN A 781 18.48 12.33 -2.30
C ASN A 781 17.96 13.07 -1.05
N ASN A 782 17.44 14.29 -1.21
CA ASN A 782 17.11 15.23 -0.13
C ASN A 782 18.31 15.67 0.74
N LEU A 783 19.55 15.42 0.28
CA LEU A 783 20.79 15.75 0.97
C LEU A 783 21.56 16.90 0.32
N VAL A 784 21.50 16.97 -1.01
CA VAL A 784 22.20 18.00 -1.80
C VAL A 784 21.16 18.81 -2.54
N ASP A 785 21.26 20.13 -2.43
CA ASP A 785 20.51 21.08 -3.23
C ASP A 785 21.47 22.14 -3.76
N ALA A 786 21.77 22.08 -5.06
CA ALA A 786 22.79 22.93 -5.70
C ALA A 786 22.26 23.59 -6.96
N GLY A 787 22.60 24.86 -7.16
CA GLY A 787 22.15 25.66 -8.28
C GLY A 787 23.26 26.49 -8.91
N VAL A 788 23.11 26.79 -10.20
CA VAL A 788 23.92 27.77 -10.92
C VAL A 788 23.00 28.66 -11.75
N MET A 789 23.23 29.97 -11.69
CA MET A 789 22.43 30.96 -12.42
C MET A 789 23.34 32.00 -13.07
N LEU A 790 23.16 32.21 -14.37
CA LEU A 790 23.71 33.32 -15.12
C LEU A 790 22.69 34.47 -15.11
N ASN A 791 23.09 35.60 -14.59
CA ASN A 791 22.26 36.80 -14.46
C ASN A 791 22.85 37.92 -15.30
N TRP A 792 22.00 38.56 -16.10
CA TRP A 792 22.30 39.77 -16.84
C TRP A 792 21.30 40.86 -16.46
N ASP A 793 21.80 42.00 -16.01
CA ASP A 793 20.95 43.15 -15.72
C ASP A 793 21.52 44.43 -16.32
N LYS A 794 20.61 45.32 -16.73
CA LYS A 794 20.95 46.63 -17.30
C LYS A 794 20.05 47.70 -16.70
N ARG A 795 20.64 48.64 -15.98
CA ARG A 795 19.93 49.71 -15.26
C ARG A 795 20.72 51.00 -15.24
N PRO A 796 20.05 52.17 -15.11
CA PRO A 796 20.73 53.44 -15.05
C PRO A 796 21.28 53.74 -13.64
N TYR A 797 22.54 54.13 -13.56
CA TYR A 797 23.15 54.74 -12.37
C TYR A 797 23.72 56.11 -12.77
N ASP A 798 23.45 57.15 -11.98
CA ASP A 798 23.88 58.53 -12.27
C ASP A 798 23.54 59.00 -13.69
N GLY A 799 22.41 58.50 -14.23
CA GLY A 799 21.90 58.81 -15.57
C GLY A 799 22.52 57.99 -16.72
N LYS A 800 23.50 57.13 -16.47
CA LYS A 800 24.12 56.25 -17.47
C LYS A 800 23.58 54.82 -17.34
N ARG A 801 23.13 54.23 -18.44
CA ARG A 801 22.69 52.83 -18.47
C ARG A 801 23.89 51.91 -18.51
N GLU A 802 24.07 51.16 -17.44
CA GLU A 802 25.19 50.26 -17.26
C GLU A 802 24.68 48.83 -17.16
N ASN A 803 25.53 47.89 -17.54
CA ASN A 803 25.28 46.48 -17.63
C ASN A 803 26.03 45.74 -16.51
N ASN A 804 25.54 44.55 -16.20
CA ASN A 804 26.20 43.61 -15.31
C ASN A 804 25.86 42.19 -15.77
N LEU A 805 26.88 41.36 -15.89
CA LEU A 805 26.77 39.94 -16.22
C LEU A 805 27.49 39.18 -15.12
N ALA A 806 26.77 38.34 -14.37
CA ALA A 806 27.30 37.60 -13.24
C ALA A 806 26.84 36.14 -13.24
N ILE A 807 27.68 35.25 -12.73
CA ILE A 807 27.31 33.87 -12.41
C ILE A 807 27.20 33.75 -10.90
N THR A 808 26.11 33.14 -10.43
CA THR A 808 25.91 32.74 -9.02
C THR A 808 25.84 31.22 -8.94
N VAL A 809 26.51 30.64 -7.96
CA VAL A 809 26.45 29.23 -7.62
C VAL A 809 26.11 29.13 -6.14
N ASP A 810 25.12 28.32 -5.80
CA ASP A 810 24.76 28.03 -4.41
C ASP A 810 24.65 26.53 -4.20
N ALA A 811 24.97 26.06 -2.99
CA ALA A 811 24.75 24.68 -2.59
C ALA A 811 24.45 24.56 -1.10
N ASN A 812 23.51 23.69 -0.75
CA ASN A 812 23.23 23.22 0.58
C ASN A 812 23.44 21.70 0.62
N ILE A 813 24.32 21.24 1.51
CA ILE A 813 24.71 19.83 1.62
C ILE A 813 24.55 19.39 3.08
N ARG A 814 23.78 18.32 3.30
CA ARG A 814 23.59 17.70 4.61
C ARG A 814 24.32 16.36 4.71
N PHE A 815 25.05 16.14 5.80
CA PHE A 815 25.92 14.97 6.00
C PHE A 815 26.08 14.53 7.46
#